data_AF-A0AAE9Z696-F1
#
_entry.id   AF-A0AAE9Z696-F1
#
_cell.length_a   1.000
_cell.length_b   1.000
_cell.length_c   1.000
_cell.angle_alpha   90.00
_cell.angle_beta   90.00
_cell.angle_gamma   90.00
#
_symmetry.space_group_name_H-M   'P 1'
#
loop_
_entity.id
_entity.type
_entity.pdbx_description
1 polymer ?
#
loop_
_entity_poly.entity_id
_entity_poly.type
_entity_poly.pdbx_seq_one_letter_code
_entity_poly.pdbx_strand_id
1 'polypeptide(L)'
;MNFEQLARTSVNYYLKHYHGALKLEVSSLEVDTLELGFIGFSDLTLQQESNQISLSGLDLQLDRTKPYWLSRVVLEKGQVTLDIDSLLQWFPTKEQSSDTDSLAFYRQLLSAFYRLPEITVKALNADLSSGRKGTADKFSLNDSHLALAANTGIKINLRENRQDLLDLQASFQPESVTGELTGDLGRLNLLIKRYFEQPLMLNGKLSSDVTLTPTAAGWSLAASNKLTDSLLDLSEVTGEAASFLLDGDFSLNYRDAVFEVKASHEPGLSIEPTADTVEILKSKLKQNQLNKDIEHFLLANIPQQVLLAPGSVIFLNSEKQQLSGNIHVLSQIPNGELVIRVPAFDISAQQQQVDWQLNYRQQQPFKQLGKAGLSLRGEITHSDMETRLLLNHADLLLTEIRHQDQVLQQGSFHLTAPALLRFSDNRLQLSEKLPFTSLFEQVRIQGQGFEQIRAEHELQQAAGAFRLDSRWQLDDAFTLISEHLFDNKTVTGKAMLDGMPLSAVLDRIDLPELLTLDAKISNEINYVFKPDSQTLTARLSGQLVDGFGSYDDIAFDDIKGRWSCSWELPQLSCDQLGFSSGHVNAGIDITEVSADGKFSWQQGNWSYQLGRFSAGLLDGTVALAPVDILAGQAFSGTLTLAHISLAELVALQQQPGIEVTGYLDGELPFTYDDKGLSIEQGTLTNQGEGIIKVDGNPAVEQLKQSQPELKLALDALKELHYQHLDSEVTMSANGATEIKMSMQGRNPENIRPIHFNYLHQENLLQLLRSLRIDSQLSEDIEKALNK
;
A
#
# COMPACT_ATOMS: atom_id res chain seq x y z
N MET A 1 34.29 -67.10 46.50
CA MET A 1 34.56 -68.06 45.41
C MET A 1 35.04 -67.25 44.23
N ASN A 2 36.30 -67.43 43.85
CA ASN A 2 37.07 -66.59 42.94
C ASN A 2 36.77 -66.89 41.47
N PHE A 3 36.63 -65.83 40.67
CA PHE A 3 36.39 -65.83 39.23
C PHE A 3 37.60 -65.19 38.55
N GLU A 4 38.68 -65.94 38.29
CA GLU A 4 39.79 -65.47 37.45
C GLU A 4 40.50 -66.65 36.77
N GLN A 5 40.15 -66.93 35.52
CA GLN A 5 41.04 -67.51 34.53
C GLN A 5 40.68 -66.90 33.16
N LEU A 6 41.44 -65.87 32.76
CA LEU A 6 41.36 -65.26 31.43
C LEU A 6 42.11 -66.15 30.42
N ALA A 7 41.46 -66.48 29.29
CA ALA A 7 42.16 -67.01 28.13
C ALA A 7 42.90 -65.87 27.41
N ARG A 8 44.19 -66.06 27.11
CA ARG A 8 44.98 -65.13 26.30
C ARG A 8 45.34 -65.82 24.99
N THR A 9 44.83 -65.31 23.88
CA THR A 9 45.23 -65.73 22.53
C THR A 9 45.91 -64.54 21.86
N SER A 10 47.17 -64.69 21.50
CA SER A 10 47.95 -63.69 20.76
C SER A 10 48.51 -64.33 19.50
N VAL A 11 48.18 -63.77 18.34
CA VAL A 11 48.64 -64.25 17.03
C VAL A 11 49.62 -63.23 16.47
N ASN A 12 50.89 -63.62 16.34
CA ASN A 12 51.92 -62.80 15.69
C ASN A 12 52.17 -63.32 14.28
N TYR A 13 52.25 -62.42 13.30
CA TYR A 13 52.56 -62.74 11.90
C TYR A 13 53.79 -61.96 11.41
N TYR A 14 54.57 -62.57 10.52
CA TYR A 14 55.56 -61.85 9.73
C TYR A 14 55.77 -62.57 8.38
N LEU A 15 55.84 -61.77 7.32
CA LEU A 15 55.98 -62.22 5.93
C LEU A 15 57.45 -62.53 5.62
N LYS A 16 57.73 -63.73 5.07
CA LYS A 16 59.06 -64.08 4.55
C LYS A 16 58.94 -64.68 3.15
N HIS A 17 59.69 -64.12 2.21
CA HIS A 17 59.65 -64.48 0.80
C HIS A 17 60.59 -65.66 0.51
N TYR A 18 60.05 -66.77 -0.02
CA TYR A 18 60.84 -67.86 -0.62
C TYR A 18 60.26 -68.26 -1.97
N HIS A 19 61.13 -68.39 -2.98
CA HIS A 19 60.91 -68.97 -4.32
C HIS A 19 59.45 -69.12 -4.79
N GLY A 20 58.83 -68.01 -5.16
CA GLY A 20 57.65 -68.00 -6.04
C GLY A 20 56.30 -68.39 -5.41
N ALA A 21 56.22 -68.64 -4.11
CA ALA A 21 54.95 -68.80 -3.39
C ALA A 21 54.98 -68.08 -2.03
N LEU A 22 53.96 -67.26 -1.76
CA LEU A 22 53.73 -66.67 -0.44
C LEU A 22 53.09 -67.74 0.46
N LYS A 23 53.89 -68.35 1.34
CA LYS A 23 53.40 -69.35 2.29
C LYS A 23 53.30 -68.70 3.68
N LEU A 24 52.09 -68.60 4.22
CA LEU A 24 51.85 -68.20 5.60
C LEU A 24 51.98 -69.46 6.48
N GLU A 25 53.00 -69.54 7.33
CA GLU A 25 53.20 -70.67 8.24
C GLU A 25 52.91 -70.24 9.69
N VAL A 26 51.91 -70.86 10.31
CA VAL A 26 51.56 -70.69 11.73
C VAL A 26 52.61 -71.47 12.53
N SER A 27 53.50 -70.76 13.21
CA SER A 27 54.67 -71.40 13.85
C SER A 27 54.41 -71.91 15.28
N SER A 28 53.38 -71.43 15.98
CA SER A 28 52.88 -72.09 17.20
C SER A 28 51.46 -71.62 17.55
N LEU A 29 50.66 -72.55 18.08
CA LEU A 29 49.39 -72.31 18.76
C LEU A 29 49.57 -72.89 20.16
N GLU A 30 49.73 -72.05 21.18
CA GLU A 30 49.93 -72.51 22.55
C GLU A 30 48.63 -72.30 23.34
N VAL A 31 48.12 -73.40 23.91
CA VAL A 31 46.89 -73.44 24.71
C VAL A 31 47.27 -74.05 26.07
N ASP A 32 47.38 -73.21 27.09
CA ASP A 32 48.12 -73.58 28.31
C ASP A 32 47.44 -74.61 29.23
N THR A 33 46.13 -74.86 29.14
CA THR A 33 45.49 -76.00 29.83
C THR A 33 44.18 -76.44 29.14
N LEU A 34 44.11 -77.72 28.76
CA LEU A 34 42.94 -78.39 28.20
C LEU A 34 42.51 -79.53 29.13
N GLU A 35 41.31 -79.47 29.71
CA GLU A 35 40.63 -80.72 30.09
C GLU A 35 40.02 -81.34 28.81
N LEU A 36 40.47 -82.56 28.54
CA LEU A 36 40.33 -83.31 27.29
C LEU A 36 38.88 -83.43 26.79
N GLY A 37 38.64 -83.08 25.51
CA GLY A 37 37.50 -83.64 24.76
C GLY A 37 36.96 -82.93 23.51
N PHE A 38 37.22 -81.64 23.23
CA PHE A 38 36.25 -80.86 22.42
C PHE A 38 36.76 -79.93 21.30
N ILE A 39 37.93 -80.16 20.68
CA ILE A 39 38.29 -79.42 19.46
C ILE A 39 38.57 -80.39 18.32
N GLY A 40 37.64 -80.46 17.37
CA GLY A 40 37.87 -81.06 16.06
C GLY A 40 38.10 -79.95 15.04
N PHE A 41 39.23 -79.96 14.35
CA PHE A 41 39.46 -79.10 13.19
C PHE A 41 38.97 -79.83 11.95
N SER A 42 37.91 -79.34 11.32
CA SER A 42 37.54 -79.77 9.97
C SER A 42 37.48 -78.55 9.06
N ASP A 43 38.35 -78.56 8.05
CA ASP A 43 38.33 -77.72 6.86
C ASP A 43 38.48 -76.20 7.07
N LEU A 44 39.62 -75.81 7.64
CA LEU A 44 40.17 -74.47 7.50
C LEU A 44 40.53 -74.22 6.02
N THR A 45 39.69 -73.46 5.32
CA THR A 45 39.90 -73.19 3.90
C THR A 45 40.46 -71.78 3.73
N LEU A 46 41.68 -71.69 3.22
CA LEU A 46 42.36 -70.44 2.97
C LEU A 46 42.18 -70.11 1.48
N GLN A 47 41.25 -69.20 1.17
CA GLN A 47 41.04 -68.74 -0.20
C GLN A 47 41.63 -67.36 -0.40
N GLN A 48 42.53 -67.28 -1.39
CA GLN A 48 43.09 -66.05 -1.91
C GLN A 48 42.37 -65.72 -3.21
N GLU A 49 41.52 -64.70 -3.18
CA GLU A 49 40.97 -64.08 -4.39
C GLU A 49 41.41 -62.62 -4.43
N SER A 50 41.97 -62.20 -5.57
CA SER A 50 42.18 -60.79 -5.93
C SER A 50 42.74 -59.90 -4.81
N ASN A 51 43.92 -60.26 -4.28
CA ASN A 51 44.66 -59.51 -3.25
C ASN A 51 44.05 -59.46 -1.83
N GLN A 52 43.06 -60.29 -1.51
CA GLN A 52 42.65 -60.52 -0.11
C GLN A 52 42.87 -61.99 0.29
N ILE A 53 43.40 -62.19 1.50
CA ILE A 53 43.41 -63.50 2.17
C ILE A 53 42.26 -63.48 3.16
N SER A 54 41.25 -64.30 2.92
CA SER A 54 40.14 -64.48 3.85
C SER A 54 40.31 -65.81 4.59
N LEU A 55 40.12 -65.77 5.91
CA LEU A 55 40.08 -66.94 6.78
C LEU A 55 38.61 -67.21 7.10
N SER A 56 38.04 -68.29 6.58
CA SER A 56 36.66 -68.68 6.86
C SER A 56 36.62 -70.13 7.36
N GLY A 57 35.67 -70.44 8.25
CA GLY A 57 35.49 -71.79 8.80
C GLY A 57 36.03 -72.05 10.21
N LEU A 58 36.27 -71.02 11.04
CA LEU A 58 36.48 -71.25 12.48
C LEU A 58 35.13 -71.55 13.16
N ASP A 59 34.71 -72.80 13.18
CA ASP A 59 33.47 -73.24 13.82
C ASP A 59 33.74 -73.68 15.26
N LEU A 60 33.45 -72.79 16.22
CA LEU A 60 33.58 -73.07 17.65
C LEU A 60 32.32 -73.79 18.14
N GLN A 61 32.38 -75.13 18.19
CA GLN A 61 31.30 -75.92 18.79
C GLN A 61 31.37 -75.85 20.32
N LEU A 62 30.55 -74.97 20.90
CA LEU A 62 30.40 -74.81 22.35
C LEU A 62 29.26 -75.69 22.88
N ASP A 63 29.48 -76.32 24.04
CA ASP A 63 28.44 -77.07 24.75
C ASP A 63 27.36 -76.10 25.28
N ARG A 64 26.13 -76.25 24.79
CA ARG A 64 25.00 -75.37 25.13
C ARG A 64 24.59 -75.42 26.61
N THR A 65 25.15 -76.35 27.40
CA THR A 65 24.82 -76.54 28.82
C THR A 65 25.84 -75.94 29.79
N LYS A 66 26.96 -75.37 29.29
CA LYS A 66 28.02 -74.76 30.12
C LYS A 66 28.21 -73.27 29.79
N PRO A 67 28.45 -72.41 30.80
CA PRO A 67 28.79 -71.02 30.54
C PRO A 67 30.26 -70.89 30.11
N TYR A 68 30.51 -70.16 29.04
CA TYR A 68 31.83 -69.77 28.56
C TYR A 68 31.92 -68.24 28.54
N TRP A 69 33.10 -67.67 28.79
CA TRP A 69 33.31 -66.22 28.77
C TRP A 69 34.57 -65.85 27.99
N LEU A 70 34.40 -64.93 27.04
CA LEU A 70 35.47 -64.29 26.28
C LEU A 70 35.84 -63.01 27.02
N SER A 71 37.09 -62.88 27.50
CA SER A 71 37.45 -61.85 28.50
C SER A 71 38.11 -60.59 27.92
N ARG A 72 38.83 -60.70 26.79
CA ARG A 72 39.42 -59.54 26.10
C ARG A 72 39.59 -59.83 24.61
N VAL A 73 39.31 -58.85 23.76
CA VAL A 73 39.62 -58.88 22.32
C VAL A 73 40.34 -57.58 21.94
N VAL A 74 41.58 -57.67 21.43
CA VAL A 74 42.37 -56.49 21.01
C VAL A 74 42.51 -56.53 19.49
N LEU A 75 42.07 -55.45 18.84
CA LEU A 75 42.13 -55.30 17.38
C LEU A 75 43.11 -54.17 17.02
N GLU A 76 44.25 -54.52 16.42
CA GLU A 76 45.26 -53.53 16.03
C GLU A 76 44.88 -52.76 14.74
N LYS A 77 44.32 -53.48 13.76
CA LYS A 77 43.61 -52.96 12.58
C LYS A 77 42.57 -54.02 12.20
N GLY A 78 41.29 -53.72 12.36
CA GLY A 78 40.22 -54.68 12.09
C GLY A 78 38.98 -53.99 11.55
N GLN A 79 38.29 -54.66 10.63
CA GLN A 79 36.93 -54.31 10.22
C GLN A 79 35.99 -55.09 11.13
N VAL A 80 35.08 -54.39 11.80
CA VAL A 80 33.99 -55.02 12.54
C VAL A 80 32.73 -54.86 11.72
N THR A 81 32.36 -55.91 11.00
CA THR A 81 31.10 -55.95 10.23
C THR A 81 30.01 -56.48 11.14
N LEU A 82 29.04 -55.61 11.48
CA LEU A 82 27.88 -56.01 12.28
C LEU A 82 26.69 -56.17 11.34
N ASP A 83 26.37 -57.42 11.01
CA ASP A 83 25.12 -57.76 10.36
C ASP A 83 24.00 -57.79 11.40
N ILE A 84 23.22 -56.72 11.42
CA ILE A 84 22.11 -56.53 12.37
C ILE A 84 21.06 -57.64 12.18
N ASP A 85 20.85 -58.12 10.95
CA ASP A 85 19.88 -59.19 10.67
C ASP A 85 20.34 -60.55 11.21
N SER A 86 21.65 -60.81 11.21
CA SER A 86 22.24 -62.02 11.81
C SER A 86 22.24 -61.95 13.34
N LEU A 87 22.46 -60.76 13.92
CA LEU A 87 22.29 -60.55 15.36
C LEU A 87 20.83 -60.77 15.79
N LEU A 88 19.87 -60.27 15.01
CA LEU A 88 18.44 -60.42 15.29
C LEU A 88 17.95 -61.88 15.25
N GLN A 89 18.64 -62.78 14.56
CA GLN A 89 18.32 -64.22 14.54
C GLN A 89 18.64 -64.93 15.86
N TRP A 90 19.47 -64.33 16.72
CA TRP A 90 19.75 -64.87 18.05
C TRP A 90 18.66 -64.52 19.08
N PHE A 91 17.65 -63.74 18.67
CA PHE A 91 16.52 -63.37 19.50
C PHE A 91 15.24 -64.05 19.01
N PRO A 92 14.37 -64.56 19.90
CA PRO A 92 13.15 -65.25 19.50
C PRO A 92 12.21 -64.31 18.74
N THR A 93 11.62 -64.81 17.65
CA THR A 93 10.66 -64.06 16.82
C THR A 93 9.35 -63.80 17.55
N LYS A 94 8.72 -62.67 17.21
CA LYS A 94 7.58 -61.97 17.82
C LYS A 94 6.26 -62.76 18.02
N GLU A 95 6.22 -64.08 17.89
CA GLU A 95 5.01 -64.90 18.06
C GLU A 95 4.81 -65.49 19.47
N GLN A 96 5.70 -65.23 20.43
CA GLN A 96 5.57 -65.79 21.80
C GLN A 96 5.74 -64.80 22.96
N SER A 97 5.52 -63.50 22.75
CA SER A 97 5.34 -62.59 23.89
C SER A 97 4.20 -61.62 23.62
N SER A 98 3.13 -61.76 24.38
CA SER A 98 2.10 -60.73 24.52
C SER A 98 2.76 -59.40 24.90
N ASP A 99 2.22 -58.32 24.34
CA ASP A 99 2.54 -56.94 24.69
C ASP A 99 2.77 -56.75 26.20
N THR A 100 3.65 -55.79 26.50
CA THR A 100 3.94 -55.18 27.82
C THR A 100 5.15 -55.67 28.63
N ASP A 101 6.35 -55.82 28.04
CA ASP A 101 7.54 -55.36 28.76
C ASP A 101 8.77 -55.10 27.86
N SER A 102 8.80 -53.93 27.21
CA SER A 102 10.00 -53.41 26.54
C SER A 102 11.20 -53.32 27.49
N LEU A 103 10.98 -53.28 28.81
CA LEU A 103 12.01 -53.29 29.85
C LEU A 103 12.64 -54.68 30.07
N ALA A 104 11.93 -55.78 29.81
CA ALA A 104 12.48 -57.14 29.91
C ALA A 104 13.38 -57.48 28.72
N PHE A 105 12.97 -57.06 27.51
CA PHE A 105 13.80 -57.06 26.30
C PHE A 105 15.07 -56.23 26.51
N TYR A 106 14.94 -55.03 27.08
CA TYR A 106 16.05 -54.13 27.41
C TYR A 106 17.04 -54.74 28.41
N ARG A 107 16.56 -55.46 29.44
CA ARG A 107 17.42 -56.15 30.43
C ARG A 107 18.14 -57.36 29.83
N GLN A 108 17.53 -58.10 28.90
CA GLN A 108 18.21 -59.18 28.19
C GLN A 108 19.30 -58.65 27.24
N LEU A 109 19.03 -57.55 26.53
CA LEU A 109 19.99 -56.82 25.71
C LEU A 109 21.18 -56.33 26.57
N LEU A 110 20.90 -55.62 27.66
CA LEU A 110 21.90 -55.18 28.65
C LEU A 110 22.75 -56.37 29.15
N SER A 111 22.15 -57.52 29.45
CA SER A 111 22.90 -58.68 29.95
C SER A 111 23.83 -59.33 28.91
N ALA A 112 23.54 -59.18 27.61
CA ALA A 112 24.40 -59.63 26.52
C ALA A 112 25.57 -58.66 26.28
N PHE A 113 25.32 -57.35 26.39
CA PHE A 113 26.35 -56.31 26.26
C PHE A 113 27.25 -56.19 27.51
N TYR A 114 26.73 -56.43 28.73
CA TYR A 114 27.51 -56.47 29.98
C TYR A 114 28.56 -57.60 30.04
N ARG A 115 28.48 -58.58 29.14
CA ARG A 115 29.38 -59.73 29.06
C ARG A 115 30.36 -59.66 27.90
N LEU A 116 30.37 -58.55 27.16
CA LEU A 116 31.37 -58.34 26.13
C LEU A 116 32.74 -58.16 26.78
N PRO A 117 33.79 -58.82 26.26
CA PRO A 117 35.16 -58.56 26.67
C PRO A 117 35.51 -57.07 26.58
N GLU A 118 36.46 -56.61 27.37
CA GLU A 118 37.07 -55.30 27.13
C GLU A 118 37.67 -55.31 25.72
N ILE A 119 37.15 -54.44 24.85
CA ILE A 119 37.55 -54.32 23.46
C ILE A 119 38.36 -53.02 23.33
N THR A 120 39.69 -53.15 23.31
CA THR A 120 40.60 -52.03 23.04
C THR A 120 40.87 -51.96 21.55
N VAL A 121 40.47 -50.85 20.92
CA VAL A 121 40.55 -50.66 19.47
C VAL A 121 41.37 -49.41 19.19
N LYS A 122 42.48 -49.57 18.44
CA LYS A 122 43.35 -48.45 18.00
C LYS A 122 42.85 -47.77 16.72
N ALA A 123 42.06 -48.47 15.92
CA ALA A 123 41.34 -47.96 14.75
C ALA A 123 40.09 -48.81 14.51
N LEU A 124 38.91 -48.20 14.50
CA LEU A 124 37.62 -48.89 14.31
C LEU A 124 37.02 -48.50 12.96
N ASN A 125 36.98 -49.44 12.03
CA ASN A 125 36.16 -49.34 10.84
C ASN A 125 34.92 -50.22 11.03
N ALA A 126 33.76 -49.58 11.24
CA ALA A 126 32.49 -50.26 11.44
C ALA A 126 31.58 -50.01 10.24
N ASP A 127 31.25 -51.09 9.51
CA ASP A 127 30.20 -51.08 8.50
C ASP A 127 28.94 -51.69 9.12
N LEU A 128 27.88 -50.90 9.19
CA LEU A 128 26.57 -51.32 9.70
C LEU A 128 25.63 -51.46 8.50
N SER A 129 25.15 -52.68 8.24
CA SER A 129 24.22 -52.95 7.12
C SER A 129 23.03 -53.78 7.57
N SER A 130 21.83 -53.38 7.16
CA SER A 130 20.59 -54.16 7.32
C SER A 130 19.91 -54.37 5.96
N GLY A 131 19.38 -55.58 5.74
CA GLY A 131 18.65 -56.01 4.55
C GLY A 131 17.13 -56.14 4.74
N ARG A 132 16.61 -55.97 5.97
CA ARG A 132 15.16 -55.95 6.25
C ARG A 132 14.58 -54.55 6.09
N LYS A 133 13.54 -54.40 5.25
CA LYS A 133 12.68 -53.20 5.27
C LYS A 133 11.86 -53.20 6.56
N GLY A 134 12.07 -52.20 7.43
CA GLY A 134 11.19 -51.93 8.57
C GLY A 134 11.73 -52.20 9.98
N THR A 135 13.02 -52.52 10.16
CA THR A 135 13.63 -52.66 11.50
C THR A 135 14.86 -51.77 11.63
N ALA A 136 14.68 -50.56 12.16
CA ALA A 136 15.78 -49.81 12.78
C ALA A 136 15.66 -50.04 14.29
N ASP A 137 16.15 -51.17 14.78
CA ASP A 137 16.33 -51.34 16.21
C ASP A 137 17.38 -50.32 16.67
N LYS A 138 17.01 -49.49 17.66
CA LYS A 138 17.83 -48.45 18.27
C LYS A 138 19.24 -49.00 18.55
N PHE A 139 20.24 -48.60 17.76
CA PHE A 139 21.63 -48.77 18.17
C PHE A 139 21.97 -47.65 19.16
N SER A 140 21.76 -47.92 20.46
CA SER A 140 22.24 -47.06 21.54
C SER A 140 23.25 -47.84 22.37
N LEU A 141 24.45 -47.30 22.51
CA LEU A 141 25.48 -47.81 23.41
C LEU A 141 25.22 -47.21 24.80
N ASN A 142 24.21 -47.71 25.51
CA ASN A 142 23.99 -47.32 26.90
C ASN A 142 24.80 -48.23 27.82
N ASP A 143 25.60 -47.63 28.71
CA ASP A 143 26.48 -48.32 29.68
C ASP A 143 27.56 -49.25 29.08
N SER A 144 27.89 -49.09 27.79
CA SER A 144 28.98 -49.81 27.12
C SER A 144 30.33 -49.12 27.35
N HIS A 145 31.30 -49.82 27.93
CA HIS A 145 32.68 -49.32 28.10
C HIS A 145 33.52 -49.63 26.85
N LEU A 146 33.61 -48.67 25.92
CA LEU A 146 34.54 -48.71 24.79
C LEU A 146 35.79 -47.89 25.14
N ALA A 147 36.92 -48.54 25.38
CA ALA A 147 38.19 -47.86 25.67
C ALA A 147 38.96 -47.58 24.37
N LEU A 148 38.88 -46.34 23.90
CA LEU A 148 39.61 -45.85 22.73
C LEU A 148 40.92 -45.20 23.19
N ALA A 149 42.03 -45.53 22.54
CA ALA A 149 43.31 -44.90 22.83
C ALA A 149 43.33 -43.45 22.30
N ALA A 150 44.14 -42.58 22.88
CA ALA A 150 44.39 -41.26 22.28
C ALA A 150 44.93 -41.41 20.84
N ASN A 151 44.43 -40.58 19.92
CA ASN A 151 44.66 -40.65 18.47
C ASN A 151 43.99 -41.84 17.76
N THR A 152 42.89 -42.37 18.31
CA THR A 152 42.10 -43.40 17.62
C THR A 152 41.21 -42.75 16.56
N GLY A 153 41.33 -43.21 15.32
CA GLY A 153 40.39 -42.89 14.25
C GLY A 153 39.23 -43.89 14.21
N ILE A 154 38.02 -43.39 14.07
CA ILE A 154 36.79 -44.15 13.85
C ILE A 154 36.21 -43.75 12.50
N LYS A 155 35.88 -44.75 11.69
CA LYS A 155 35.05 -44.57 10.50
C LYS A 155 33.81 -45.44 10.62
N ILE A 156 32.64 -44.81 10.65
CA ILE A 156 31.33 -45.46 10.69
C ILE A 156 30.62 -45.15 9.39
N ASN A 157 30.35 -46.18 8.60
CA ASN A 157 29.49 -46.07 7.43
C ASN A 157 28.19 -46.82 7.70
N LEU A 158 27.09 -46.07 7.78
CA LEU A 158 25.75 -46.61 7.97
C LEU A 158 25.13 -46.87 6.60
N ARG A 159 24.70 -48.11 6.36
CA ARG A 159 24.08 -48.55 5.10
C ARG A 159 22.73 -49.22 5.34
N GLU A 160 21.77 -48.97 4.46
CA GLU A 160 20.54 -49.77 4.36
C GLU A 160 20.44 -50.32 2.92
N ASN A 161 20.21 -51.62 2.75
CA ASN A 161 20.17 -52.27 1.43
C ASN A 161 21.40 -51.98 0.52
N ARG A 162 22.59 -51.96 1.12
CA ARG A 162 23.88 -51.63 0.45
C ARG A 162 23.98 -50.19 -0.09
N GLN A 163 23.13 -49.28 0.40
CA GLN A 163 23.19 -47.86 0.08
C GLN A 163 23.68 -47.07 1.30
N ASP A 164 24.72 -46.26 1.11
CA ASP A 164 25.28 -45.38 2.14
C ASP A 164 24.23 -44.33 2.57
N LEU A 165 24.04 -44.19 3.87
CA LEU A 165 23.13 -43.25 4.53
C LEU A 165 23.89 -42.14 5.23
N LEU A 166 24.95 -42.51 5.96
CA LEU A 166 25.76 -41.63 6.80
C LEU A 166 27.19 -42.17 6.85
N ASP A 167 28.18 -41.33 6.57
CA ASP A 167 29.60 -41.61 6.80
C ASP A 167 30.11 -40.63 7.86
N LEU A 168 30.49 -41.16 9.02
CA LEU A 168 31.10 -40.41 10.12
C LEU A 168 32.57 -40.83 10.25
N GLN A 169 33.47 -39.89 10.14
CA GLN A 169 34.90 -40.06 10.39
C GLN A 169 35.28 -39.24 11.61
N ALA A 170 35.63 -39.87 12.73
CA ALA A 170 35.98 -39.18 13.97
C ALA A 170 37.38 -39.55 14.46
N SER A 171 38.05 -38.61 15.12
CA SER A 171 39.34 -38.78 15.78
C SER A 171 39.22 -38.44 17.26
N PHE A 172 39.64 -39.37 18.10
CA PHE A 172 39.58 -39.25 19.55
C PHE A 172 40.89 -38.68 20.07
N GLN A 173 40.84 -37.47 20.60
CA GLN A 173 41.94 -36.83 21.31
C GLN A 173 41.68 -36.86 22.82
N PRO A 174 42.71 -36.70 23.68
CA PRO A 174 42.56 -36.82 25.14
C PRO A 174 41.44 -36.00 25.78
N GLU A 175 40.98 -34.92 25.13
CA GLU A 175 39.97 -33.99 25.67
C GLU A 175 38.92 -33.56 24.63
N SER A 176 38.87 -34.20 23.46
CA SER A 176 37.89 -33.88 22.42
C SER A 176 37.70 -35.02 21.43
N VAL A 177 36.51 -35.14 20.88
CA VAL A 177 36.23 -35.97 19.70
C VAL A 177 35.95 -35.04 18.54
N THR A 178 36.85 -34.97 17.58
CA THR A 178 36.62 -34.22 16.34
C THR A 178 36.19 -35.19 15.26
N GLY A 179 35.34 -34.79 14.33
CA GLY A 179 34.95 -35.65 13.24
C GLY A 179 34.26 -34.93 12.10
N GLU A 180 34.32 -35.53 10.93
CA GLU A 180 33.61 -35.12 9.72
C GLU A 180 32.44 -36.06 9.51
N LEU A 181 31.24 -35.51 9.37
CA LEU A 181 30.00 -36.21 9.13
C LEU A 181 29.49 -35.84 7.75
N THR A 182 29.34 -36.82 6.86
CA THR A 182 28.65 -36.63 5.59
C THR A 182 27.44 -37.54 5.52
N GLY A 183 26.29 -37.01 5.08
CA GLY A 183 25.03 -37.76 5.07
C GLY A 183 24.19 -37.47 3.84
N ASP A 184 23.52 -38.51 3.33
CA ASP A 184 22.43 -38.39 2.36
C ASP A 184 21.11 -38.27 3.14
N LEU A 185 20.63 -37.04 3.28
CA LEU A 185 19.45 -36.72 4.07
C LEU A 185 18.20 -37.40 3.50
N GLY A 186 18.13 -37.59 2.17
CA GLY A 186 16.95 -38.17 1.55
C GLY A 186 16.79 -39.65 1.86
N ARG A 187 17.92 -40.35 1.98
CA ARG A 187 17.91 -41.74 2.45
C ARG A 187 17.70 -41.84 3.96
N LEU A 188 18.22 -40.88 4.75
CA LEU A 188 17.94 -40.80 6.19
C LEU A 188 16.45 -40.59 6.47
N ASN A 189 15.74 -39.85 5.63
CA ASN A 189 14.29 -39.69 5.77
C ASN A 189 13.52 -41.02 5.72
N LEU A 190 14.00 -42.03 4.99
CA LEU A 190 13.36 -43.36 4.96
C LEU A 190 13.37 -44.04 6.33
N LEU A 191 14.30 -43.65 7.21
CA LEU A 191 14.32 -44.07 8.61
C LEU A 191 13.36 -43.22 9.45
N ILE A 192 13.38 -41.89 9.28
CA ILE A 192 12.54 -40.95 10.03
C ILE A 192 11.05 -41.19 9.75
N LYS A 193 10.67 -41.44 8.49
CA LYS A 193 9.30 -41.77 8.05
C LYS A 193 8.64 -42.92 8.80
N ARG A 194 9.43 -43.80 9.43
CA ARG A 194 8.91 -44.98 10.14
C ARG A 194 8.40 -44.65 11.55
N TYR A 195 8.74 -43.49 12.10
CA TYR A 195 8.48 -43.15 13.50
C TYR A 195 7.57 -41.94 13.70
N PHE A 196 7.28 -41.18 12.64
CA PHE A 196 6.47 -39.97 12.70
C PHE A 196 5.33 -40.07 11.68
N GLU A 197 4.12 -39.70 12.09
CA GLU A 197 2.91 -39.76 11.25
C GLU A 197 2.91 -38.72 10.13
N GLN A 198 3.58 -37.58 10.33
CA GLN A 198 3.77 -36.50 9.35
C GLN A 198 5.21 -35.97 9.42
N PRO A 199 6.19 -36.72 8.90
CA PRO A 199 7.60 -36.35 8.96
C PRO A 199 7.91 -35.24 7.96
N LEU A 200 8.62 -34.22 8.43
CA LEU A 200 9.30 -33.25 7.56
C LEU A 200 10.37 -33.98 6.76
N MET A 201 10.28 -33.91 5.43
CA MET A 201 11.17 -34.66 4.54
C MET A 201 12.27 -33.74 4.03
N LEU A 202 13.52 -33.97 4.42
CA LEU A 202 14.67 -33.20 3.93
C LEU A 202 15.59 -34.07 3.05
N ASN A 203 15.61 -33.88 1.74
CA ASN A 203 16.44 -34.65 0.82
C ASN A 203 17.65 -33.83 0.39
N GLY A 204 18.89 -34.32 0.50
CA GLY A 204 20.07 -33.52 0.14
C GLY A 204 21.36 -34.05 0.72
N LYS A 205 22.43 -33.26 0.62
CA LYS A 205 23.72 -33.58 1.24
C LYS A 205 23.96 -32.69 2.45
N LEU A 206 24.22 -33.34 3.59
CA LEU A 206 24.77 -32.70 4.78
C LEU A 206 26.26 -33.02 4.85
N SER A 207 27.09 -31.99 5.01
CA SER A 207 28.46 -32.13 5.51
C SER A 207 28.58 -31.37 6.83
N SER A 208 29.28 -31.92 7.81
CA SER A 208 29.41 -31.29 9.12
C SER A 208 30.75 -31.64 9.77
N ASP A 209 31.51 -30.62 10.12
CA ASP A 209 32.68 -30.76 10.99
C ASP A 209 32.22 -30.64 12.44
N VAL A 210 32.26 -31.75 13.17
CA VAL A 210 31.75 -31.90 14.52
C VAL A 210 32.90 -31.99 15.52
N THR A 211 32.76 -31.30 16.65
CA THR A 211 33.64 -31.40 17.80
C THR A 211 32.80 -31.62 19.06
N LEU A 212 33.04 -32.73 19.75
CA LEU A 212 32.46 -33.03 21.05
C LEU A 212 33.53 -32.84 22.13
N THR A 213 33.21 -32.08 23.17
CA THR A 213 34.11 -31.84 24.31
C THR A 213 33.39 -32.17 25.63
N PRO A 214 34.07 -32.83 26.58
CA PRO A 214 33.50 -33.09 27.89
C PRO A 214 33.40 -31.78 28.70
N THR A 215 32.33 -31.65 29.47
CA THR A 215 32.02 -30.50 30.34
C THR A 215 31.48 -30.99 31.68
N ALA A 216 31.34 -30.09 32.66
CA ALA A 216 30.80 -30.44 33.98
C ALA A 216 29.35 -30.95 33.94
N ALA A 217 28.55 -30.56 32.94
CA ALA A 217 27.15 -30.98 32.78
C ALA A 217 26.94 -32.10 31.75
N GLY A 218 28.02 -32.69 31.21
CA GLY A 218 27.95 -33.72 30.17
C GLY A 218 28.84 -33.39 28.98
N TRP A 219 28.32 -33.52 27.75
CA TRP A 219 29.08 -33.22 26.52
C TRP A 219 28.59 -31.92 25.88
N SER A 220 29.54 -31.10 25.43
CA SER A 220 29.28 -29.97 24.54
C SER A 220 29.52 -30.40 23.11
N LEU A 221 28.55 -30.14 22.24
CA LEU A 221 28.66 -30.31 20.79
C LEU A 221 28.92 -28.94 20.16
N ALA A 222 29.87 -28.87 19.25
CA ALA A 222 30.05 -27.76 18.32
C ALA A 222 30.17 -28.35 16.92
N ALA A 223 29.32 -27.95 16.00
CA ALA A 223 29.32 -28.47 14.65
C ALA A 223 29.23 -27.34 13.63
N SER A 224 30.07 -27.36 12.60
CA SER A 224 29.99 -26.47 11.44
C SER A 224 29.36 -27.24 10.30
N ASN A 225 28.10 -26.95 10.01
CA ASN A 225 27.28 -27.71 9.06
C ASN A 225 27.17 -26.96 7.74
N LYS A 226 27.06 -27.73 6.66
CA LYS A 226 26.81 -27.25 5.30
C LYS A 226 25.74 -28.12 4.65
N LEU A 227 24.71 -27.46 4.14
CA LEU A 227 23.68 -28.06 3.30
C LEU A 227 23.93 -27.68 1.84
N THR A 228 23.78 -28.64 0.94
CA THR A 228 23.91 -28.41 -0.50
C THR A 228 22.86 -29.22 -1.28
N ASP A 229 22.19 -28.55 -2.19
CA ASP A 229 21.04 -28.98 -2.97
C ASP A 229 19.96 -29.65 -2.09
N SER A 230 19.70 -29.11 -0.89
CA SER A 230 18.85 -29.80 0.09
C SER A 230 17.38 -29.40 -0.01
N LEU A 231 16.53 -30.27 -0.54
CA LEU A 231 15.09 -30.08 -0.68
C LEU A 231 14.34 -30.45 0.61
N LEU A 232 13.77 -29.47 1.30
CA LEU A 232 12.76 -29.64 2.34
C LEU A 232 11.37 -29.73 1.73
N ASP A 233 10.69 -30.86 1.89
CA ASP A 233 9.31 -31.08 1.46
C ASP A 233 8.36 -31.04 2.68
N LEU A 234 7.47 -30.05 2.67
CA LEU A 234 6.44 -29.78 3.67
C LEU A 234 5.06 -30.27 3.25
N SER A 235 4.93 -30.90 2.09
CA SER A 235 3.62 -31.18 1.49
C SER A 235 2.70 -32.05 2.34
N GLU A 236 3.28 -32.97 3.11
CA GLU A 236 2.54 -33.83 4.05
C GLU A 236 2.01 -33.07 5.27
N VAL A 237 2.64 -31.94 5.64
CA VAL A 237 2.26 -31.10 6.78
C VAL A 237 1.23 -30.04 6.37
N THR A 238 1.45 -29.42 5.22
CA THR A 238 0.59 -28.36 4.69
C THR A 238 -0.68 -28.89 4.00
N GLY A 239 -0.67 -30.17 3.61
CA GLY A 239 -1.74 -30.79 2.81
C GLY A 239 -1.71 -30.42 1.33
N GLU A 240 -0.67 -29.71 0.87
CA GLU A 240 -0.52 -29.22 -0.51
C GLU A 240 0.95 -29.20 -0.91
N ALA A 241 1.27 -29.28 -2.21
CA ALA A 241 2.67 -29.29 -2.64
C ALA A 241 3.41 -28.02 -2.21
N ALA A 242 4.36 -28.21 -1.28
CA ALA A 242 5.13 -27.15 -0.65
C ALA A 242 6.54 -27.67 -0.35
N SER A 243 7.47 -27.39 -1.26
CA SER A 243 8.87 -27.80 -1.12
C SER A 243 9.82 -26.62 -1.32
N PHE A 244 10.96 -26.67 -0.63
CA PHE A 244 11.95 -25.60 -0.54
C PHE A 244 13.36 -26.15 -0.67
N LEU A 245 14.19 -25.59 -1.54
CA LEU A 245 15.62 -25.81 -1.56
C LEU A 245 16.28 -25.03 -0.41
N LEU A 246 17.15 -25.70 0.34
CA LEU A 246 17.89 -25.20 1.49
C LEU A 246 19.37 -25.38 1.24
N ASP A 247 20.12 -24.28 1.20
CA ASP A 247 21.56 -24.30 0.95
C ASP A 247 22.30 -23.34 1.86
N GLY A 248 23.50 -23.70 2.29
CA GLY A 248 24.37 -22.80 3.04
C GLY A 248 24.87 -23.39 4.35
N ASP A 249 25.54 -22.54 5.11
CA ASP A 249 26.34 -22.95 6.27
C ASP A 249 25.73 -22.43 7.57
N PHE A 250 25.72 -23.29 8.58
CA PHE A 250 25.29 -22.94 9.92
C PHE A 250 26.08 -23.71 10.98
N SER A 251 26.37 -23.04 12.09
CA SER A 251 26.92 -23.70 13.26
C SER A 251 25.80 -24.19 14.18
N LEU A 252 25.99 -25.38 14.72
CA LEU A 252 25.14 -26.00 15.72
C LEU A 252 25.96 -26.24 16.98
N ASN A 253 25.62 -25.54 18.05
CA ASN A 253 26.29 -25.70 19.34
C ASN A 253 25.28 -26.17 20.38
N TYR A 254 25.62 -27.19 21.17
CA TYR A 254 24.80 -27.62 22.30
C TYR A 254 25.67 -27.69 23.54
N ARG A 255 25.25 -27.03 24.61
CA ARG A 255 25.96 -27.03 25.90
C ARG A 255 24.98 -26.68 27.02
N ASP A 256 25.08 -27.39 28.14
CA ASP A 256 24.32 -27.09 29.36
C ASP A 256 22.80 -26.92 29.10
N ALA A 257 22.21 -27.87 28.36
CA ALA A 257 20.78 -27.90 27.95
C ALA A 257 20.31 -26.75 27.03
N VAL A 258 21.24 -25.94 26.52
CA VAL A 258 21.01 -24.88 25.54
C VAL A 258 21.50 -25.34 24.17
N PHE A 259 20.60 -25.30 23.19
CA PHE A 259 20.90 -25.56 21.79
C PHE A 259 20.93 -24.23 21.03
N GLU A 260 22.08 -23.88 20.48
CA GLU A 260 22.33 -22.68 19.68
C GLU A 260 22.45 -23.06 18.20
N VAL A 261 21.62 -22.46 17.36
CA VAL A 261 21.71 -22.51 15.90
C VAL A 261 22.11 -21.14 15.41
N LYS A 262 23.22 -21.04 14.67
CA LYS A 262 23.73 -19.77 14.16
C LYS A 262 24.10 -19.86 12.69
N ALA A 263 23.56 -18.97 11.87
CA ALA A 263 24.05 -18.79 10.51
C ALA A 263 25.50 -18.23 10.57
N SER A 264 26.47 -18.93 9.99
CA SER A 264 27.88 -18.74 10.33
C SER A 264 28.76 -18.15 9.22
N HIS A 265 28.39 -18.30 7.94
CA HIS A 265 29.19 -17.82 6.79
C HIS A 265 28.38 -16.92 5.84
N GLU A 266 29.03 -16.22 4.91
CA GLU A 266 28.38 -15.46 3.83
C GLU A 266 28.47 -16.23 2.50
N PRO A 267 27.36 -16.44 1.77
CA PRO A 267 25.97 -16.18 2.17
C PRO A 267 25.54 -17.15 3.28
N GLY A 268 24.69 -16.73 4.23
CA GLY A 268 24.23 -17.53 5.38
C GLY A 268 23.42 -18.77 5.00
N LEU A 269 22.18 -18.88 5.44
CA LEU A 269 21.29 -19.98 5.03
C LEU A 269 20.27 -19.49 4.01
N SER A 270 20.30 -20.05 2.81
CA SER A 270 19.39 -19.79 1.69
C SER A 270 18.19 -20.75 1.73
N ILE A 271 17.00 -20.21 1.48
CA ILE A 271 15.72 -20.92 1.40
C ILE A 271 14.99 -20.47 0.13
N GLU A 272 14.75 -21.39 -0.80
CA GLU A 272 14.11 -21.10 -2.08
C GLU A 272 12.91 -22.03 -2.33
N PRO A 273 11.69 -21.53 -2.56
CA PRO A 273 10.56 -22.37 -2.96
C PRO A 273 10.82 -23.05 -4.30
N THR A 274 10.34 -24.29 -4.47
CA THR A 274 10.37 -24.98 -5.77
C THR A 274 9.39 -24.36 -6.78
N ALA A 275 9.62 -24.59 -8.08
CA ALA A 275 8.76 -24.11 -9.16
C ALA A 275 7.28 -24.52 -8.99
N ASP A 276 7.03 -25.73 -8.52
CA ASP A 276 5.66 -26.25 -8.30
C ASP A 276 4.98 -25.52 -7.13
N THR A 277 5.71 -25.31 -6.03
CA THR A 277 5.21 -24.56 -4.85
C THR A 277 4.80 -23.15 -5.25
N VAL A 278 5.57 -22.54 -6.13
CA VAL A 278 5.32 -21.19 -6.66
C VAL A 278 4.07 -21.14 -7.51
N GLU A 279 3.91 -22.09 -8.41
CA GLU A 279 2.76 -22.14 -9.31
C GLU A 279 1.46 -22.21 -8.49
N ILE A 280 1.45 -23.02 -7.43
CA ILE A 280 0.33 -23.17 -6.51
C ILE A 280 0.08 -21.88 -5.72
N LEU A 281 1.12 -21.28 -5.14
CA LEU A 281 1.02 -20.01 -4.42
C LEU A 281 0.44 -18.91 -5.32
N LYS A 282 0.88 -18.85 -6.58
CA LYS A 282 0.36 -17.90 -7.58
C LYS A 282 -1.10 -18.17 -7.93
N SER A 283 -1.49 -19.43 -8.06
CA SER A 283 -2.87 -19.82 -8.32
C SER A 283 -3.80 -19.37 -7.17
N LYS A 284 -3.36 -19.54 -5.93
CA LYS A 284 -4.14 -19.17 -4.73
C LYS A 284 -4.28 -17.67 -4.53
N LEU A 285 -3.19 -16.92 -4.71
CA LEU A 285 -3.22 -15.47 -4.56
C LEU A 285 -4.19 -14.82 -5.56
N LYS A 286 -4.36 -15.40 -6.76
CA LYS A 286 -5.38 -14.98 -7.74
C LYS A 286 -6.84 -15.13 -7.29
N GLN A 287 -7.09 -15.94 -6.27
CA GLN A 287 -8.45 -16.22 -5.80
C GLN A 287 -8.89 -15.26 -4.67
N ASN A 288 -7.95 -14.58 -4.00
CA ASN A 288 -8.25 -13.65 -2.91
C ASN A 288 -8.36 -12.22 -3.46
N GLN A 289 -9.45 -11.52 -3.15
CA GLN A 289 -9.86 -10.19 -3.65
C GLN A 289 -8.96 -9.00 -3.21
N LEU A 290 -7.65 -9.20 -3.03
CA LEU A 290 -6.70 -8.12 -2.84
C LEU A 290 -6.55 -7.37 -4.19
N ASN A 291 -6.50 -6.03 -4.19
CA ASN A 291 -6.50 -5.21 -5.41
C ASN A 291 -5.61 -5.79 -6.54
N LYS A 292 -6.12 -5.88 -7.78
CA LYS A 292 -5.46 -6.48 -8.96
C LYS A 292 -4.01 -6.03 -9.18
N ASP A 293 -3.66 -4.79 -8.84
CA ASP A 293 -2.29 -4.30 -8.98
C ASP A 293 -1.35 -4.80 -7.88
N ILE A 294 -1.84 -4.87 -6.63
CA ILE A 294 -1.12 -5.45 -5.49
C ILE A 294 -1.02 -6.96 -5.66
N GLU A 295 -2.08 -7.59 -6.12
CA GLU A 295 -2.12 -9.01 -6.49
C GLU A 295 -1.11 -9.31 -7.60
N HIS A 296 -1.12 -8.54 -8.70
CA HIS A 296 -0.14 -8.69 -9.78
C HIS A 296 1.30 -8.47 -9.30
N PHE A 297 1.52 -7.49 -8.43
CA PHE A 297 2.80 -7.28 -7.78
C PHE A 297 3.20 -8.51 -6.95
N LEU A 298 2.40 -8.95 -5.97
CA LEU A 298 2.71 -10.10 -5.14
C LEU A 298 2.93 -11.39 -5.97
N LEU A 299 2.13 -11.59 -7.01
CA LEU A 299 2.22 -12.71 -7.96
C LEU A 299 3.49 -12.66 -8.84
N ALA A 300 3.94 -11.47 -9.24
CA ALA A 300 5.18 -11.31 -9.98
C ALA A 300 6.41 -11.54 -9.09
N ASN A 301 6.28 -11.37 -7.78
CA ASN A 301 7.38 -11.39 -6.82
C ASN A 301 7.51 -12.70 -6.01
N ILE A 302 6.74 -13.76 -6.30
CA ILE A 302 6.93 -15.12 -5.75
C ILE A 302 7.51 -16.05 -6.84
N PRO A 303 8.57 -16.85 -6.57
CA PRO A 303 9.43 -16.89 -5.39
C PRO A 303 10.65 -15.99 -5.58
N GLN A 304 11.26 -15.63 -4.46
CA GLN A 304 12.69 -15.37 -4.44
C GLN A 304 13.35 -16.03 -3.25
N GLN A 305 14.65 -16.21 -3.38
CA GLN A 305 15.56 -16.68 -2.36
C GLN A 305 15.46 -15.82 -1.09
N VAL A 306 15.12 -16.49 0.01
CA VAL A 306 15.18 -15.94 1.37
C VAL A 306 16.51 -16.34 1.97
N LEU A 307 17.29 -15.36 2.39
CA LEU A 307 18.59 -15.53 3.02
C LEU A 307 18.51 -15.15 4.51
N LEU A 308 18.81 -16.10 5.39
CA LEU A 308 19.12 -15.81 6.78
C LEU A 308 20.55 -15.26 6.84
N ALA A 309 20.69 -14.01 7.26
CA ALA A 309 21.98 -13.34 7.32
C ALA A 309 22.89 -13.97 8.38
N PRO A 310 24.21 -14.03 8.13
CA PRO A 310 25.17 -14.49 9.13
C PRO A 310 25.05 -13.70 10.44
N GLY A 311 25.19 -14.40 11.56
CA GLY A 311 24.96 -13.83 12.89
C GLY A 311 23.51 -13.84 13.35
N SER A 312 22.55 -14.32 12.55
CA SER A 312 21.24 -14.74 13.06
C SER A 312 21.42 -15.96 13.97
N VAL A 313 20.92 -15.89 15.20
CA VAL A 313 21.08 -16.94 16.23
C VAL A 313 19.75 -17.27 16.85
N ILE A 314 19.48 -18.56 17.04
CA ILE A 314 18.33 -19.06 17.80
C ILE A 314 18.85 -19.98 18.89
N PHE A 315 18.41 -19.73 20.12
CA PHE A 315 18.67 -20.52 21.30
C PHE A 315 17.38 -21.22 21.72
N LEU A 316 17.45 -22.52 21.91
CA LEU A 316 16.41 -23.32 22.53
C LEU A 316 16.95 -23.84 23.87
N ASN A 317 16.37 -23.35 24.97
CA ASN A 317 16.67 -23.85 26.31
C ASN A 317 15.54 -24.79 26.75
N SER A 318 15.85 -26.08 26.79
CA SER A 318 14.88 -27.12 27.13
C SER A 318 14.46 -27.12 28.61
N GLU A 319 15.38 -26.76 29.52
CA GLU A 319 15.11 -26.68 30.96
C GLU A 319 14.17 -25.53 31.30
N LYS A 320 14.38 -24.37 30.66
CA LYS A 320 13.57 -23.17 30.87
C LYS A 320 12.32 -23.09 29.99
N GLN A 321 12.13 -24.03 29.05
CA GLN A 321 11.06 -23.98 28.04
C GLN A 321 11.05 -22.61 27.32
N GLN A 322 12.24 -22.17 26.90
CA GLN A 322 12.50 -20.81 26.45
C GLN A 322 13.14 -20.84 25.06
N LEU A 323 12.63 -20.01 24.16
CA LEU A 323 13.17 -19.79 22.82
C LEU A 323 13.61 -18.32 22.71
N SER A 324 14.90 -18.09 22.50
CA SER A 324 15.45 -16.72 22.44
C SER A 324 16.43 -16.56 21.30
N GLY A 325 16.77 -15.33 20.93
CA GLY A 325 17.81 -15.08 19.93
C GLY A 325 17.55 -13.84 19.09
N ASN A 326 18.07 -13.83 17.88
CA ASN A 326 17.92 -12.74 16.92
C ASN A 326 17.83 -13.30 15.49
N ILE A 327 16.95 -12.73 14.68
CA ILE A 327 16.73 -13.18 13.31
C ILE A 327 16.91 -11.99 12.38
N HIS A 328 17.73 -12.15 11.33
CA HIS A 328 17.87 -11.19 10.26
C HIS A 328 17.66 -11.91 8.93
N VAL A 329 16.54 -11.61 8.28
CA VAL A 329 16.11 -12.21 7.01
C VAL A 329 16.27 -11.16 5.92
N LEU A 330 16.83 -11.58 4.80
CA LEU A 330 17.03 -10.80 3.59
C LEU A 330 16.36 -11.54 2.44
N SER A 331 15.59 -10.87 1.61
CA SER A 331 15.04 -11.46 0.38
C SER A 331 15.17 -10.42 -0.72
N GLN A 332 15.80 -10.79 -1.82
CA GLN A 332 15.66 -10.01 -3.06
C GLN A 332 14.25 -10.28 -3.59
N ILE A 333 13.56 -9.29 -4.13
CA ILE A 333 12.32 -9.46 -4.91
C ILE A 333 12.50 -8.78 -6.29
N PRO A 334 11.84 -9.20 -7.39
CA PRO A 334 12.26 -8.80 -8.74
C PRO A 334 12.37 -7.30 -8.95
N ASN A 335 11.63 -6.52 -8.16
CA ASN A 335 11.64 -5.08 -8.17
C ASN A 335 12.17 -4.45 -6.87
N GLY A 336 12.73 -5.18 -5.92
CA GLY A 336 13.15 -4.61 -4.63
C GLY A 336 13.90 -5.56 -3.70
N GLU A 337 14.07 -5.13 -2.46
CA GLU A 337 14.72 -5.90 -1.40
C GLU A 337 13.84 -5.82 -0.15
N LEU A 338 13.62 -6.96 0.51
CA LEU A 338 12.90 -7.09 1.75
C LEU A 338 13.87 -7.51 2.85
N VAL A 339 13.89 -6.76 3.94
CA VAL A 339 14.73 -7.00 5.12
C VAL A 339 13.83 -7.09 6.34
N ILE A 340 13.82 -8.24 7.01
CA ILE A 340 13.08 -8.43 8.27
C ILE A 340 14.11 -8.65 9.38
N ARG A 341 13.97 -7.91 10.48
CA ARG A 341 14.84 -8.02 11.65
C ARG A 341 14.01 -8.24 12.90
N VAL A 342 14.40 -9.24 13.66
CA VAL A 342 13.96 -9.49 15.04
C VAL A 342 15.23 -9.35 15.88
N PRO A 343 15.51 -8.15 16.43
CA PRO A 343 16.83 -7.81 16.99
C PRO A 343 17.20 -8.65 18.22
N ALA A 344 16.21 -8.91 19.06
CA ALA A 344 16.28 -9.84 20.17
C ALA A 344 14.85 -10.31 20.45
N PHE A 345 14.69 -11.60 20.67
CA PHE A 345 13.45 -12.17 21.16
C PHE A 345 13.74 -13.13 22.30
N ASP A 346 12.79 -13.20 23.22
CA ASP A 346 12.82 -14.13 24.35
C ASP A 346 11.39 -14.56 24.62
N ILE A 347 11.06 -15.74 24.12
CA ILE A 347 9.72 -16.32 24.16
C ILE A 347 9.73 -17.45 25.19
N SER A 348 8.86 -17.31 26.19
CA SER A 348 8.60 -18.30 27.24
C SER A 348 7.11 -18.31 27.58
N ALA A 349 6.69 -19.21 28.48
CA ALA A 349 5.32 -19.21 28.98
C ALA A 349 4.90 -17.89 29.66
N GLN A 350 5.85 -17.11 30.20
CA GLN A 350 5.57 -15.83 30.85
C GLN A 350 5.80 -14.60 29.95
N GLN A 351 6.52 -14.75 28.83
CA GLN A 351 6.92 -13.65 27.97
C GLN A 351 6.72 -14.05 26.51
N GLN A 352 5.70 -13.49 25.85
CA GLN A 352 5.36 -13.81 24.44
C GLN A 352 5.40 -12.58 23.54
N GLN A 353 6.20 -11.58 23.92
CA GLN A 353 6.34 -10.32 23.21
C GLN A 353 7.65 -10.31 22.42
N VAL A 354 7.58 -9.90 21.15
CA VAL A 354 8.72 -9.86 20.23
C VAL A 354 8.75 -8.56 19.45
N ASP A 355 9.86 -7.84 19.53
CA ASP A 355 10.14 -6.67 18.71
C ASP A 355 10.54 -7.08 17.29
N TRP A 356 10.01 -6.39 16.29
CA TRP A 356 10.31 -6.66 14.89
C TRP A 356 10.45 -5.37 14.09
N GLN A 357 11.21 -5.46 13.00
CA GLN A 357 11.36 -4.43 11.98
C GLN A 357 11.24 -5.06 10.59
N LEU A 358 10.56 -4.40 9.68
CA LEU A 358 10.44 -4.78 8.28
C LEU A 358 10.80 -3.57 7.42
N ASN A 359 11.74 -3.74 6.51
CA ASN A 359 12.09 -2.74 5.53
C ASN A 359 11.96 -3.34 4.14
N TYR A 360 11.12 -2.75 3.31
CA TYR A 360 11.03 -3.04 1.90
C TYR A 360 11.54 -1.85 1.12
N ARG A 361 12.42 -2.08 0.14
CA ARG A 361 12.95 -1.04 -0.74
C ARG A 361 12.88 -1.47 -2.18
N GLN A 362 12.12 -0.74 -2.99
CA GLN A 362 12.03 -0.98 -4.41
C GLN A 362 13.31 -0.52 -5.13
N GLN A 363 13.89 -1.39 -5.95
CA GLN A 363 15.08 -1.13 -6.75
C GLN A 363 14.73 -0.61 -8.16
N GLN A 364 13.70 -1.18 -8.80
CA GLN A 364 13.22 -0.83 -10.15
C GLN A 364 11.80 -0.24 -10.10
N PRO A 365 11.50 0.84 -10.84
CA PRO A 365 10.18 1.49 -10.78
C PRO A 365 9.05 0.61 -11.33
N PHE A 366 7.82 0.79 -10.82
CA PHE A 366 6.64 -0.01 -11.20
C PHE A 366 5.63 0.79 -12.04
N LYS A 367 5.72 0.75 -13.37
CA LYS A 367 4.78 1.42 -14.29
C LYS A 367 4.46 2.88 -13.88
N GLN A 368 3.29 3.08 -13.26
CA GLN A 368 2.70 4.33 -12.81
C GLN A 368 3.15 4.74 -11.40
N LEU A 369 3.62 3.81 -10.57
CA LEU A 369 4.30 4.12 -9.31
C LEU A 369 5.81 4.07 -9.58
N GLY A 370 6.55 5.10 -9.19
CA GLY A 370 8.01 5.14 -9.28
C GLY A 370 8.66 4.07 -8.39
N LYS A 371 9.55 4.46 -7.48
CA LYS A 371 10.09 3.58 -6.46
C LYS A 371 9.34 3.78 -5.15
N ALA A 372 9.04 2.69 -4.45
CA ALA A 372 8.44 2.67 -3.14
C ALA A 372 9.42 2.15 -2.08
N GLY A 373 9.33 2.69 -0.88
CA GLY A 373 10.01 2.18 0.31
C GLY A 373 9.00 2.06 1.44
N LEU A 374 9.03 0.96 2.17
CA LEU A 374 8.17 0.73 3.34
C LEU A 374 9.05 0.38 4.52
N SER A 375 8.94 1.10 5.62
CA SER A 375 9.61 0.80 6.88
C SER A 375 8.57 0.63 7.97
N LEU A 376 8.54 -0.53 8.61
CA LEU A 376 7.63 -0.85 9.69
C LEU A 376 8.43 -1.32 10.91
N ARG A 377 7.99 -0.96 12.10
CA ARG A 377 8.51 -1.50 13.35
C ARG A 377 7.40 -1.63 14.37
N GLY A 378 7.44 -2.69 15.16
CA GLY A 378 6.45 -2.92 16.18
C GLY A 378 6.80 -4.05 17.13
N GLU A 379 5.77 -4.47 17.85
CA GLU A 379 5.75 -5.58 18.79
C GLU A 379 4.68 -6.59 18.35
N ILE A 380 5.03 -7.87 18.35
CA ILE A 380 4.07 -8.96 18.22
C ILE A 380 3.88 -9.58 19.59
N THR A 381 2.63 -9.75 20.01
CA THR A 381 2.27 -10.57 21.15
C THR A 381 1.34 -11.68 20.71
N HIS A 382 1.72 -12.92 20.97
CA HIS A 382 0.90 -14.08 20.66
C HIS A 382 0.19 -14.61 21.92
N SER A 383 -0.91 -15.31 21.73
CA SER A 383 -1.63 -16.07 22.76
C SER A 383 -2.45 -17.17 22.06
N ASP A 384 -2.94 -18.15 22.83
CA ASP A 384 -3.75 -19.25 22.29
C ASP A 384 -5.05 -18.79 21.59
N MET A 385 -5.54 -17.57 21.86
CA MET A 385 -6.80 -17.06 21.29
C MET A 385 -6.62 -15.99 20.22
N GLU A 386 -5.56 -15.18 20.29
CA GLU A 386 -5.35 -14.07 19.36
C GLU A 386 -3.88 -13.70 19.21
N THR A 387 -3.54 -13.14 18.05
CA THR A 387 -2.26 -12.47 17.81
C THR A 387 -2.48 -10.97 17.73
N ARG A 388 -1.74 -10.23 18.54
CA ARG A 388 -1.76 -8.78 18.60
C ARG A 388 -0.47 -8.24 17.98
N LEU A 389 -0.62 -7.27 17.08
CA LEU A 389 0.47 -6.58 16.42
C LEU A 389 0.37 -5.09 16.76
N LEU A 390 1.23 -4.63 17.65
CA LEU A 390 1.37 -3.22 17.96
C LEU A 390 2.37 -2.60 16.98
N LEU A 391 1.89 -1.73 16.09
CA LEU A 391 2.70 -1.01 15.12
C LEU A 391 3.14 0.31 15.74
N ASN A 392 4.41 0.41 16.13
CA ASN A 392 4.98 1.60 16.78
C ASN A 392 5.47 2.63 15.75
N HIS A 393 5.81 2.18 14.54
CA HIS A 393 6.30 3.03 13.47
C HIS A 393 5.93 2.42 12.12
N ALA A 394 5.47 3.26 11.20
CA ALA A 394 5.20 2.88 9.83
C ALA A 394 5.38 4.07 8.89
N ASP A 395 6.34 3.94 8.00
CA ASP A 395 6.65 4.93 6.97
C ASP A 395 6.52 4.29 5.58
N LEU A 396 5.79 4.96 4.69
CA LEU A 396 5.75 4.66 3.26
C LEU A 396 6.32 5.85 2.51
N LEU A 397 7.31 5.60 1.65
CA LEU A 397 7.92 6.57 0.76
C LEU A 397 7.63 6.17 -0.68
N LEU A 398 7.24 7.13 -1.51
CA LEU A 398 6.94 6.96 -2.93
C LEU A 398 7.70 8.02 -3.71
N THR A 399 8.62 7.64 -4.59
CA THR A 399 9.40 8.64 -5.33
C THR A 399 8.58 9.36 -6.40
N GLU A 400 7.61 8.67 -6.99
CA GLU A 400 6.72 9.23 -8.00
C GLU A 400 5.41 8.44 -8.05
N ILE A 401 4.30 9.11 -8.37
CA ILE A 401 3.02 8.52 -8.73
C ILE A 401 2.55 9.22 -10.01
N ARG A 402 2.19 8.44 -11.03
CA ARG A 402 1.82 8.91 -12.36
C ARG A 402 0.47 8.31 -12.73
N HIS A 403 -0.55 9.14 -12.91
CA HIS A 403 -1.86 8.68 -13.36
C HIS A 403 -2.39 9.63 -14.44
N GLN A 404 -2.52 9.14 -15.68
CA GLN A 404 -2.83 9.99 -16.85
C GLN A 404 -1.85 11.16 -16.96
N ASP A 405 -2.33 12.40 -17.02
CA ASP A 405 -1.51 13.62 -17.08
C ASP A 405 -1.11 14.15 -15.69
N GLN A 406 -1.44 13.42 -14.62
CA GLN A 406 -1.13 13.80 -13.25
C GLN A 406 0.17 13.15 -12.81
N VAL A 407 1.07 13.96 -12.25
CA VAL A 407 2.37 13.51 -11.73
C VAL A 407 2.53 14.05 -10.32
N LEU A 408 2.75 13.14 -9.39
CA LEU A 408 3.07 13.39 -8.01
C LEU A 408 4.52 12.97 -7.78
N GLN A 409 5.38 13.88 -7.32
CA GLN A 409 6.75 13.53 -6.95
C GLN A 409 6.86 13.43 -5.43
N GLN A 410 7.69 12.50 -4.95
CA GLN A 410 8.05 12.40 -3.53
C GLN A 410 6.86 12.45 -2.55
N GLY A 411 6.09 11.37 -2.50
CA GLY A 411 5.06 11.14 -1.49
C GLY A 411 5.62 10.42 -0.27
N SER A 412 5.20 10.83 0.91
CA SER A 412 5.53 10.18 2.17
C SER A 412 4.28 10.03 3.03
N PHE A 413 4.17 8.92 3.75
CA PHE A 413 3.11 8.65 4.72
C PHE A 413 3.76 8.18 6.01
N HIS A 414 3.35 8.77 7.14
CA HIS A 414 3.97 8.52 8.44
C HIS A 414 2.90 8.26 9.49
N LEU A 415 3.02 7.15 10.20
CA LEU A 415 2.18 6.86 11.35
C LEU A 415 2.46 7.87 12.47
N THR A 416 1.42 8.49 13.01
CA THR A 416 1.56 9.56 14.03
C THR A 416 1.41 9.05 15.46
N ALA A 417 0.79 7.88 15.67
CA ALA A 417 0.65 7.24 16.96
C ALA A 417 0.68 5.70 16.81
N PRO A 418 1.13 4.95 17.84
CA PRO A 418 1.12 3.49 17.81
C PRO A 418 -0.28 2.93 17.53
N ALA A 419 -0.35 1.86 16.73
CA ALA A 419 -1.63 1.27 16.32
C ALA A 419 -1.70 -0.22 16.59
N LEU A 420 -2.80 -0.66 17.22
CA LEU A 420 -3.03 -2.06 17.52
C LEU A 420 -3.84 -2.75 16.42
N LEU A 421 -3.19 -3.70 15.76
CA LEU A 421 -3.80 -4.62 14.81
C LEU A 421 -4.06 -5.96 15.50
N ARG A 422 -5.26 -6.51 15.34
CA ARG A 422 -5.62 -7.83 15.86
C ARG A 422 -5.85 -8.80 14.72
N PHE A 423 -5.29 -9.99 14.87
CA PHE A 423 -5.55 -11.11 13.98
C PHE A 423 -6.30 -12.19 14.78
N SER A 424 -7.57 -12.37 14.44
CA SER A 424 -8.45 -13.40 15.01
C SER A 424 -9.28 -14.01 13.88
N ASP A 425 -9.47 -15.34 13.88
CA ASP A 425 -10.25 -16.06 12.85
C ASP A 425 -9.82 -15.75 11.41
N ASN A 426 -8.51 -15.66 11.15
CA ASN A 426 -7.92 -15.29 9.86
C ASN A 426 -8.38 -13.92 9.30
N ARG A 427 -8.87 -13.01 10.15
CA ARG A 427 -9.26 -11.65 9.76
C ARG A 427 -8.42 -10.62 10.49
N LEU A 428 -7.91 -9.65 9.73
CA LEU A 428 -7.30 -8.44 10.27
C LEU A 428 -8.39 -7.48 10.74
N GLN A 429 -8.32 -7.09 12.01
CA GLN A 429 -9.19 -6.09 12.61
C GLN A 429 -8.36 -4.92 13.12
N LEU A 430 -8.70 -3.72 12.66
CA LEU A 430 -8.23 -2.47 13.23
C LEU A 430 -8.96 -2.26 14.57
N SER A 431 -8.23 -2.30 15.69
CA SER A 431 -8.86 -2.21 17.03
C SER A 431 -9.28 -0.78 17.40
N GLU A 432 -8.58 0.21 16.82
CA GLU A 432 -8.72 1.64 17.10
C GLU A 432 -8.52 2.42 15.82
N LYS A 433 -8.69 3.75 15.89
CA LYS A 433 -8.37 4.65 14.78
C LYS A 433 -6.87 4.63 14.50
N LEU A 434 -6.49 4.63 13.24
CA LEU A 434 -5.12 4.66 12.75
C LEU A 434 -4.81 6.08 12.23
N PRO A 435 -4.15 6.93 13.04
CA PRO A 435 -3.81 8.29 12.61
C PRO A 435 -2.47 8.32 11.89
N PHE A 436 -2.42 8.89 10.70
CA PHE A 436 -1.20 9.03 9.91
C PHE A 436 -1.20 10.35 9.15
N THR A 437 -0.03 10.87 8.80
CA THR A 437 0.10 12.05 7.94
C THR A 437 0.58 11.65 6.55
N SER A 438 0.22 12.42 5.54
CA SER A 438 0.87 12.37 4.23
C SER A 438 1.50 13.71 3.87
N LEU A 439 2.58 13.65 3.10
CA LEU A 439 3.25 14.79 2.51
C LEU A 439 3.65 14.45 1.08
N PHE A 440 3.27 15.31 0.14
CA PHE A 440 3.64 15.23 -1.25
C PHE A 440 4.28 16.55 -1.70
N GLU A 441 5.29 16.47 -2.55
CA GLU A 441 6.02 17.64 -3.03
C GLU A 441 5.95 17.75 -4.56
N GLN A 442 5.98 18.97 -5.10
CA GLN A 442 6.00 19.22 -6.55
C GLN A 442 4.86 18.51 -7.30
N VAL A 443 3.65 18.60 -6.77
CA VAL A 443 2.47 17.92 -7.32
C VAL A 443 1.97 18.68 -8.55
N ARG A 444 1.72 17.97 -9.66
CA ARG A 444 1.08 18.52 -10.86
C ARG A 444 -0.24 17.82 -11.15
N ILE A 445 -1.33 18.59 -11.13
CA ILE A 445 -2.70 18.11 -11.42
C ILE A 445 -3.26 18.96 -12.56
N GLN A 446 -3.55 18.35 -13.71
CA GLN A 446 -4.16 19.02 -14.87
C GLN A 446 -3.44 20.32 -15.29
N GLY A 447 -2.11 20.31 -15.28
CA GLY A 447 -1.28 21.47 -15.63
C GLY A 447 -1.01 22.45 -14.48
N GLN A 448 -1.72 22.33 -13.35
CA GLN A 448 -1.52 23.16 -12.16
C GLN A 448 -0.48 22.56 -11.22
N GLY A 449 0.44 23.40 -10.74
CA GLY A 449 1.50 23.02 -9.81
C GLY A 449 1.16 23.38 -8.36
N PHE A 450 1.46 22.45 -7.46
CA PHE A 450 1.49 22.66 -6.01
C PHE A 450 2.91 22.39 -5.52
N GLU A 451 3.45 23.29 -4.70
CA GLU A 451 4.76 23.09 -4.07
C GLU A 451 4.68 21.94 -3.07
N GLN A 452 3.63 21.93 -2.24
CA GLN A 452 3.47 20.97 -1.16
C GLN A 452 2.00 20.65 -0.86
N ILE A 453 1.66 19.36 -0.74
CA ILE A 453 0.37 18.89 -0.26
C ILE A 453 0.60 18.06 1.00
N ARG A 454 0.07 18.52 2.14
CA ARG A 454 0.11 17.81 3.41
C ARG A 454 -1.30 17.37 3.80
N ALA A 455 -1.42 16.26 4.50
CA ALA A 455 -2.69 15.91 5.11
C ALA A 455 -2.51 15.12 6.41
N GLU A 456 -3.43 15.35 7.33
CA GLU A 456 -3.66 14.51 8.50
C GLU A 456 -4.81 13.56 8.18
N HIS A 457 -4.62 12.28 8.45
CA HIS A 457 -5.56 11.22 8.16
C HIS A 457 -5.93 10.43 9.41
N GLU A 458 -7.17 9.94 9.44
CA GLU A 458 -7.65 9.02 10.44
C GLU A 458 -8.41 7.89 9.75
N LEU A 459 -7.84 6.67 9.78
CA LEU A 459 -8.46 5.47 9.22
C LEU A 459 -9.15 4.68 10.33
N GLN A 460 -10.38 4.23 10.08
CA GLN A 460 -11.13 3.37 10.98
C GLN A 460 -11.83 2.24 10.22
N GLN A 461 -12.03 1.10 10.87
CA GLN A 461 -12.70 -0.06 10.29
C GLN A 461 -13.97 -0.37 11.09
N ALA A 462 -15.11 -0.49 10.39
CA ALA A 462 -16.37 -0.88 10.99
C ALA A 462 -17.18 -1.76 10.04
N ALA A 463 -17.67 -2.90 10.52
CA ALA A 463 -18.51 -3.83 9.74
C ALA A 463 -17.91 -4.27 8.37
N GLY A 464 -16.59 -4.35 8.26
CA GLY A 464 -15.89 -4.76 7.03
C GLY A 464 -15.64 -3.63 6.02
N ALA A 465 -16.14 -2.42 6.28
CA ALA A 465 -15.82 -1.22 5.51
C ALA A 465 -14.71 -0.41 6.19
N PHE A 466 -13.98 0.36 5.39
CA PHE A 466 -12.98 1.31 5.88
C PHE A 466 -13.49 2.74 5.70
N ARG A 467 -13.33 3.58 6.72
CA ARG A 467 -13.57 5.01 6.64
C ARG A 467 -12.27 5.76 6.84
N LEU A 468 -11.97 6.68 5.94
CA LEU A 468 -10.80 7.55 5.98
C LEU A 468 -11.26 9.01 6.05
N ASP A 469 -11.02 9.64 7.19
CA ASP A 469 -11.23 11.07 7.37
C ASP A 469 -9.89 11.77 7.15
N SER A 470 -9.88 12.90 6.44
CA SER A 470 -8.65 13.59 6.04
C SER A 470 -8.81 15.10 6.11
N ARG A 471 -7.81 15.78 6.67
CA ARG A 471 -7.65 17.23 6.61
C ARG A 471 -6.43 17.55 5.77
N TRP A 472 -6.66 18.07 4.59
CA TRP A 472 -5.64 18.44 3.62
C TRP A 472 -5.29 19.91 3.76
N GLN A 473 -4.01 20.21 3.66
CA GLN A 473 -3.45 21.54 3.54
C GLN A 473 -2.54 21.53 2.31
N LEU A 474 -2.90 22.29 1.28
CA LEU A 474 -2.04 22.42 0.11
C LEU A 474 -1.42 23.84 0.15
N ASP A 475 -0.14 23.98 -0.21
CA ASP A 475 0.68 25.21 -0.26
C ASP A 475 0.45 26.23 0.88
N ASP A 476 0.07 25.78 2.06
CA ASP A 476 -0.43 26.57 3.21
C ASP A 476 -1.62 27.52 2.94
N ALA A 477 -2.10 27.61 1.70
CA ALA A 477 -3.15 28.52 1.26
C ALA A 477 -4.55 27.89 1.33
N PHE A 478 -4.66 26.57 1.20
CA PHE A 478 -5.94 25.90 1.03
C PHE A 478 -6.11 24.73 1.99
N THR A 479 -7.22 24.75 2.76
CA THR A 479 -7.64 23.62 3.60
C THR A 479 -8.84 22.92 2.97
N LEU A 480 -8.77 21.61 2.84
CA LEU A 480 -9.87 20.76 2.36
C LEU A 480 -10.11 19.66 3.40
N ILE A 481 -11.36 19.44 3.79
CA ILE A 481 -11.73 18.32 4.66
C ILE A 481 -12.42 17.28 3.80
N SER A 482 -12.03 16.01 3.90
CA SER A 482 -12.68 14.92 3.19
C SER A 482 -12.95 13.71 4.08
N GLU A 483 -14.01 13.00 3.76
CA GLU A 483 -14.41 11.72 4.35
C GLU A 483 -14.63 10.74 3.21
N HIS A 484 -14.04 9.54 3.32
CA HIS A 484 -14.14 8.50 2.32
C HIS A 484 -14.52 7.17 2.96
N LEU A 485 -15.57 6.54 2.45
CA LEU A 485 -15.99 5.19 2.79
C LEU A 485 -15.63 4.23 1.65
N PHE A 486 -14.79 3.26 1.96
CA PHE A 486 -14.36 2.20 1.07
C PHE A 486 -15.11 0.91 1.43
N ASP A 487 -15.96 0.48 0.51
CA ASP A 487 -16.56 -0.86 0.48
C ASP A 487 -16.00 -1.62 -0.73
N ASN A 488 -16.16 -2.95 -0.77
CA ASN A 488 -15.63 -3.83 -1.81
C ASN A 488 -16.12 -3.49 -3.23
N LYS A 489 -17.21 -2.71 -3.38
CA LYS A 489 -17.81 -2.37 -4.67
C LYS A 489 -17.79 -0.87 -5.00
N THR A 490 -17.67 -0.01 -4.01
CA THR A 490 -17.88 1.43 -4.16
C THR A 490 -16.98 2.23 -3.23
N VAL A 491 -16.50 3.37 -3.72
CA VAL A 491 -15.88 4.41 -2.90
C VAL A 491 -16.88 5.56 -2.83
N THR A 492 -17.43 5.81 -1.65
CA THR A 492 -18.28 6.98 -1.41
C THR A 492 -17.45 8.03 -0.70
N GLY A 493 -17.51 9.27 -1.16
CA GLY A 493 -16.75 10.35 -0.53
C GLY A 493 -17.54 11.64 -0.40
N LYS A 494 -17.15 12.43 0.59
CA LYS A 494 -17.57 13.81 0.79
C LYS A 494 -16.31 14.65 0.94
N ALA A 495 -16.22 15.78 0.25
CA ALA A 495 -15.16 16.75 0.46
C ALA A 495 -15.74 18.16 0.56
N MET A 496 -15.15 18.99 1.42
CA MET A 496 -15.65 20.31 1.77
C MET A 496 -14.51 21.32 1.82
N LEU A 497 -14.77 22.46 1.22
CA LEU A 497 -13.94 23.65 1.16
C LEU A 497 -14.78 24.81 1.71
N ASP A 498 -14.31 25.50 2.74
CA ASP A 498 -15.11 26.47 3.49
C ASP A 498 -14.41 27.84 3.54
N GLY A 499 -15.12 28.89 3.12
CA GLY A 499 -14.70 30.28 3.24
C GLY A 499 -13.37 30.65 2.55
N MET A 500 -12.98 29.97 1.48
CA MET A 500 -11.69 30.17 0.81
C MET A 500 -11.65 31.45 -0.03
N PRO A 501 -10.59 32.27 0.00
CA PRO A 501 -10.42 33.36 -0.96
C PRO A 501 -10.40 32.83 -2.38
N LEU A 502 -11.25 33.39 -3.24
CA LEU A 502 -11.39 32.97 -4.63
C LEU A 502 -10.09 33.24 -5.41
N SER A 503 -9.37 34.31 -5.09
CA SER A 503 -8.01 34.59 -5.58
C SER A 503 -7.05 33.40 -5.46
N ALA A 504 -7.11 32.63 -4.37
CA ALA A 504 -6.27 31.43 -4.18
C ALA A 504 -6.59 30.27 -5.15
N VAL A 505 -7.76 30.32 -5.79
CA VAL A 505 -8.20 29.36 -6.82
C VAL A 505 -8.06 29.96 -8.22
N LEU A 506 -8.22 31.28 -8.37
CA LEU A 506 -8.25 31.98 -9.66
C LEU A 506 -6.90 32.08 -10.36
N ASP A 507 -5.77 32.06 -9.64
CA ASP A 507 -4.42 31.97 -10.26
C ASP A 507 -4.27 30.72 -11.17
N ARG A 508 -5.24 29.81 -11.10
CA ARG A 508 -5.25 28.51 -11.77
C ARG A 508 -6.37 28.35 -12.81
N ILE A 509 -7.20 29.37 -13.02
CA ILE A 509 -8.32 29.37 -13.97
C ILE A 509 -8.22 30.62 -14.84
N ASP A 510 -8.23 30.46 -16.16
CA ASP A 510 -8.29 31.60 -17.08
C ASP A 510 -9.67 32.27 -16.97
N LEU A 511 -9.70 33.47 -16.39
CA LEU A 511 -10.90 34.31 -16.41
C LEU A 511 -11.07 34.96 -17.79
N PRO A 512 -12.32 35.31 -18.18
CA PRO A 512 -12.54 36.17 -19.33
C PRO A 512 -11.67 37.42 -19.28
N GLU A 513 -11.16 37.85 -20.44
CA GLU A 513 -10.40 39.09 -20.54
C GLU A 513 -11.21 40.24 -19.95
N LEU A 514 -10.56 41.12 -19.17
CA LEU A 514 -11.15 42.26 -18.46
C LEU A 514 -12.00 41.94 -17.21
N LEU A 515 -12.26 40.67 -16.87
CA LEU A 515 -12.95 40.33 -15.62
C LEU A 515 -11.96 40.31 -14.45
N THR A 516 -12.26 41.08 -13.41
CA THR A 516 -11.68 40.96 -12.08
C THR A 516 -12.77 40.48 -11.11
N LEU A 517 -12.43 39.54 -10.25
CA LEU A 517 -13.36 39.01 -9.25
C LEU A 517 -12.57 38.54 -8.03
N ASP A 518 -12.88 39.07 -6.86
CA ASP A 518 -12.42 38.55 -5.58
C ASP A 518 -13.63 38.26 -4.70
N ALA A 519 -13.58 37.17 -3.94
CA ALA A 519 -14.70 36.69 -3.13
C ALA A 519 -14.24 35.62 -2.15
N LYS A 520 -15.14 35.15 -1.28
CA LYS A 520 -14.96 33.87 -0.57
C LYS A 520 -15.85 32.80 -1.15
N ILE A 521 -15.28 31.65 -1.44
CA ILE A 521 -15.96 30.49 -2.00
C ILE A 521 -16.02 29.35 -0.97
N SER A 522 -17.18 28.72 -0.88
CA SER A 522 -17.38 27.47 -0.15
C SER A 522 -18.01 26.43 -1.07
N ASN A 523 -17.52 25.20 -1.02
CA ASN A 523 -17.99 24.10 -1.84
C ASN A 523 -18.06 22.81 -1.04
N GLU A 524 -19.08 22.02 -1.32
CA GLU A 524 -19.21 20.64 -0.87
C GLU A 524 -19.44 19.74 -2.08
N ILE A 525 -18.65 18.67 -2.19
CA ILE A 525 -18.81 17.62 -3.18
C ILE A 525 -19.11 16.30 -2.47
N ASN A 526 -20.20 15.65 -2.85
CA ASN A 526 -20.55 14.29 -2.45
C ASN A 526 -20.48 13.39 -3.68
N TYR A 527 -19.73 12.30 -3.64
CA TYR A 527 -19.53 11.45 -4.81
C TYR A 527 -19.57 9.96 -4.49
N VAL A 528 -19.90 9.18 -5.50
CA VAL A 528 -19.83 7.71 -5.50
C VAL A 528 -19.06 7.28 -6.74
N PHE A 529 -17.95 6.59 -6.51
CA PHE A 529 -17.14 5.98 -7.55
C PHE A 529 -17.29 4.45 -7.50
N LYS A 530 -17.54 3.84 -8.65
CA LYS A 530 -17.62 2.38 -8.82
C LYS A 530 -16.41 1.91 -9.62
N PRO A 531 -15.39 1.31 -8.97
CA PRO A 531 -14.15 0.92 -9.64
C PRO A 531 -14.36 -0.05 -10.82
N ASP A 532 -15.25 -1.03 -10.68
CA ASP A 532 -15.51 -2.05 -11.71
C ASP A 532 -16.04 -1.48 -13.03
N SER A 533 -16.94 -0.51 -12.94
CA SER A 533 -17.53 0.18 -14.10
C SER A 533 -16.82 1.48 -14.46
N GLN A 534 -15.86 1.92 -13.65
CA GLN A 534 -15.22 3.24 -13.72
C GLN A 534 -16.22 4.40 -13.81
N THR A 535 -17.37 4.27 -13.16
CA THR A 535 -18.40 5.32 -13.16
C THR A 535 -18.27 6.19 -11.93
N LEU A 536 -18.34 7.52 -12.13
CA LEU A 536 -18.36 8.52 -11.08
C LEU A 536 -19.68 9.29 -11.17
N THR A 537 -20.43 9.30 -10.09
CA THR A 537 -21.55 10.22 -9.90
C THR A 537 -21.24 11.14 -8.74
N ALA A 538 -21.47 12.44 -8.89
CA ALA A 538 -21.24 13.42 -7.85
C ALA A 538 -22.35 14.47 -7.79
N ARG A 539 -22.57 15.02 -6.60
CA ARG A 539 -23.35 16.23 -6.37
C ARG A 539 -22.42 17.28 -5.79
N LEU A 540 -22.36 18.43 -6.45
CA LEU A 540 -21.58 19.59 -6.05
C LEU A 540 -22.55 20.69 -5.64
N SER A 541 -22.35 21.29 -4.48
CA SER A 541 -23.09 22.48 -4.06
C SER A 541 -22.16 23.47 -3.42
N GLY A 542 -22.40 24.76 -3.61
CA GLY A 542 -21.53 25.77 -3.05
C GLY A 542 -22.14 27.15 -3.06
N GLN A 543 -21.38 28.07 -2.50
CA GLN A 543 -21.73 29.47 -2.41
C GLN A 543 -20.50 30.36 -2.58
N LEU A 544 -20.76 31.55 -3.08
CA LEU A 544 -19.83 32.67 -3.16
C LEU A 544 -20.41 33.81 -2.33
N VAL A 545 -19.60 34.40 -1.48
CA VAL A 545 -19.98 35.53 -0.61
C VAL A 545 -18.87 36.58 -0.59
N ASP A 546 -19.21 37.78 -0.10
CA ASP A 546 -18.28 38.92 -0.01
C ASP A 546 -17.61 39.25 -1.35
N GLY A 547 -18.31 39.01 -2.48
CA GLY A 547 -17.69 39.15 -3.79
C GLY A 547 -17.72 40.59 -4.29
N PHE A 548 -16.64 41.02 -4.92
CA PHE A 548 -16.51 42.32 -5.58
C PHE A 548 -15.56 42.19 -6.78
N GLY A 549 -15.67 43.11 -7.72
CA GLY A 549 -14.83 43.10 -8.91
C GLY A 549 -15.28 44.06 -9.97
N SER A 550 -14.83 43.80 -11.19
CA SER A 550 -15.18 44.58 -12.36
C SER A 550 -15.16 43.74 -13.63
N TYR A 551 -15.93 44.15 -14.63
CA TYR A 551 -15.76 43.69 -16.00
C TYR A 551 -15.51 44.90 -16.87
N ASP A 552 -14.31 44.98 -17.47
CA ASP A 552 -13.81 46.21 -18.11
C ASP A 552 -13.81 47.36 -17.07
N ASP A 553 -14.59 48.40 -17.32
CA ASP A 553 -14.76 49.57 -16.44
C ASP A 553 -16.06 49.52 -15.61
N ILE A 554 -16.83 48.42 -15.67
CA ILE A 554 -18.07 48.25 -14.92
C ILE A 554 -17.76 47.56 -13.58
N ALA A 555 -17.89 48.29 -12.49
CA ALA A 555 -17.66 47.77 -11.14
C ALA A 555 -18.92 47.14 -10.54
N PHE A 556 -18.75 46.11 -9.72
CA PHE A 556 -19.83 45.45 -9.00
C PHE A 556 -19.41 44.99 -7.59
N ASP A 557 -20.35 45.02 -6.66
CA ASP A 557 -20.13 44.70 -5.25
C ASP A 557 -21.33 44.00 -4.58
N ASP A 558 -21.07 43.43 -3.39
CA ASP A 558 -21.98 42.52 -2.68
C ASP A 558 -22.43 41.33 -3.55
N ILE A 559 -21.49 40.78 -4.32
CA ILE A 559 -21.74 39.59 -5.13
C ILE A 559 -21.95 38.39 -4.23
N LYS A 560 -23.08 37.72 -4.43
CA LYS A 560 -23.40 36.44 -3.82
C LYS A 560 -23.79 35.46 -4.92
N GLY A 561 -23.27 34.24 -4.80
CA GLY A 561 -23.56 33.14 -5.72
C GLY A 561 -23.97 31.89 -4.96
N ARG A 562 -24.86 31.09 -5.52
CA ARG A 562 -25.20 29.75 -5.03
C ARG A 562 -25.36 28.81 -6.19
N TRP A 563 -24.83 27.59 -6.07
CA TRP A 563 -24.97 26.56 -7.10
C TRP A 563 -25.26 25.19 -6.50
N SER A 564 -25.99 24.39 -7.27
CA SER A 564 -26.19 22.96 -7.04
C SER A 564 -26.15 22.22 -8.37
N CYS A 565 -25.20 21.31 -8.50
CA CYS A 565 -24.90 20.59 -9.72
C CYS A 565 -24.84 19.08 -9.48
N SER A 566 -25.31 18.31 -10.45
CA SER A 566 -25.09 16.88 -10.58
C SER A 566 -24.07 16.61 -11.69
N TRP A 567 -23.08 15.79 -11.39
CA TRP A 567 -22.06 15.36 -12.33
C TRP A 567 -22.15 13.85 -12.52
N GLU A 568 -22.50 13.41 -13.72
CA GLU A 568 -22.43 12.01 -14.14
C GLU A 568 -21.50 11.97 -15.35
N LEU A 569 -20.21 11.68 -15.13
CA LEU A 569 -19.18 11.78 -16.18
C LEU A 569 -19.66 11.13 -17.50
N PRO A 570 -19.64 11.85 -18.66
CA PRO A 570 -19.05 13.17 -18.91
C PRO A 570 -20.06 14.35 -18.93
N GLN A 571 -21.21 14.25 -18.25
CA GLN A 571 -22.26 15.27 -18.22
C GLN A 571 -22.29 16.02 -16.88
N LEU A 572 -22.27 17.34 -16.93
CA LEU A 572 -22.47 18.22 -15.78
C LEU A 572 -23.77 19.01 -15.97
N SER A 573 -24.68 18.94 -15.00
CA SER A 573 -25.92 19.74 -14.98
C SER A 573 -26.00 20.50 -13.67
N CYS A 574 -26.22 21.80 -13.74
CA CYS A 574 -26.52 22.66 -12.61
C CYS A 574 -27.95 23.14 -12.73
N ASP A 575 -28.86 22.51 -11.98
CA ASP A 575 -30.29 22.82 -12.04
C ASP A 575 -30.64 24.12 -11.30
N GLN A 576 -29.72 24.60 -10.46
CA GLN A 576 -29.87 25.82 -9.69
C GLN A 576 -28.54 26.57 -9.69
N LEU A 577 -28.47 27.65 -10.46
CA LEU A 577 -27.46 28.69 -10.36
C LEU A 577 -28.17 29.98 -9.96
N GLY A 578 -27.81 30.56 -8.82
CA GLY A 578 -28.32 31.82 -8.35
C GLY A 578 -27.19 32.82 -8.18
N PHE A 579 -27.41 34.03 -8.65
CA PHE A 579 -26.47 35.15 -8.54
C PHE A 579 -27.23 36.38 -8.04
N SER A 580 -26.61 37.17 -7.18
CA SER A 580 -27.09 38.49 -6.83
C SER A 580 -25.94 39.47 -6.64
N SER A 581 -26.20 40.73 -6.92
CA SER A 581 -25.30 41.87 -6.66
C SER A 581 -26.08 42.91 -5.87
N GLY A 582 -25.46 43.51 -4.85
CA GLY A 582 -26.08 44.65 -4.18
C GLY A 582 -26.11 45.86 -5.09
N HIS A 583 -25.01 46.08 -5.82
CA HIS A 583 -24.80 47.25 -6.65
C HIS A 583 -23.92 46.91 -7.87
N VAL A 584 -24.27 47.49 -9.03
CA VAL A 584 -23.51 47.41 -10.29
C VAL A 584 -23.49 48.80 -10.91
N ASN A 585 -22.29 49.38 -11.07
CA ASN A 585 -22.11 50.69 -11.66
C ASN A 585 -21.76 50.57 -13.15
N ALA A 586 -22.79 50.64 -14.00
CA ALA A 586 -22.62 50.70 -15.45
C ALA A 586 -22.59 52.14 -15.99
N GLY A 587 -22.37 53.14 -15.14
CA GLY A 587 -22.59 54.57 -15.44
C GLY A 587 -23.96 55.06 -15.00
N ILE A 588 -24.86 54.12 -14.74
CA ILE A 588 -26.10 54.30 -13.99
C ILE A 588 -26.05 53.28 -12.86
N ASP A 589 -26.52 53.69 -11.70
CA ASP A 589 -26.63 52.81 -10.54
C ASP A 589 -27.72 51.75 -10.77
N ILE A 590 -27.30 50.48 -10.77
CA ILE A 590 -28.17 49.31 -10.85
C ILE A 590 -28.07 48.58 -9.51
N THR A 591 -29.19 48.49 -8.80
CA THR A 591 -29.24 47.93 -7.45
C THR A 591 -30.02 46.61 -7.41
N GLU A 592 -29.86 45.84 -6.33
CA GLU A 592 -30.67 44.65 -6.05
C GLU A 592 -30.73 43.64 -7.22
N VAL A 593 -29.62 43.48 -7.94
CA VAL A 593 -29.53 42.57 -9.09
C VAL A 593 -29.73 41.15 -8.58
N SER A 594 -30.64 40.41 -9.19
CA SER A 594 -30.89 38.99 -8.90
C SER A 594 -31.10 38.23 -10.20
N ALA A 595 -30.41 37.11 -10.34
CA ALA A 595 -30.53 36.21 -11.48
C ALA A 595 -30.59 34.76 -10.98
N ASP A 596 -31.50 33.97 -11.56
CA ASP A 596 -31.48 32.50 -11.47
C ASP A 596 -31.27 31.88 -12.85
N GLY A 597 -30.72 30.67 -12.89
CA GLY A 597 -30.44 30.00 -14.14
C GLY A 597 -30.08 28.54 -14.00
N LYS A 598 -29.91 27.89 -15.15
CA LYS A 598 -29.48 26.50 -15.28
C LYS A 598 -28.32 26.41 -16.24
N PHE A 599 -27.37 25.54 -15.94
CA PHE A 599 -26.23 25.28 -16.81
C PHE A 599 -26.15 23.80 -17.13
N SER A 600 -25.85 23.48 -18.38
CA SER A 600 -25.53 22.12 -18.77
C SER A 600 -24.28 22.08 -19.63
N TRP A 601 -23.45 21.07 -19.41
CA TRP A 601 -22.25 20.81 -20.19
C TRP A 601 -22.18 19.32 -20.53
N GLN A 602 -21.94 19.04 -21.81
CA GLN A 602 -21.77 17.70 -22.34
C GLN A 602 -20.76 17.69 -23.48
N GLN A 603 -19.66 16.95 -23.30
CA GLN A 603 -18.66 16.69 -24.35
C GLN A 603 -18.14 17.97 -25.06
N GLY A 604 -17.90 19.04 -24.29
CA GLY A 604 -17.37 20.30 -24.82
C GLY A 604 -18.42 21.32 -25.28
N ASN A 605 -19.69 20.93 -25.39
CA ASN A 605 -20.78 21.87 -25.63
C ASN A 605 -21.40 22.31 -24.30
N TRP A 606 -21.67 23.60 -24.15
CA TRP A 606 -22.37 24.14 -23.00
C TRP A 606 -23.63 24.89 -23.43
N SER A 607 -24.63 24.87 -22.54
CA SER A 607 -25.81 25.73 -22.61
C SER A 607 -26.07 26.35 -21.24
N TYR A 608 -26.53 27.60 -21.25
CA TYR A 608 -26.97 28.31 -20.08
C TYR A 608 -28.37 28.85 -20.33
N GLN A 609 -29.31 28.52 -19.46
CA GLN A 609 -30.64 29.11 -19.46
C GLN A 609 -30.66 30.15 -18.35
N LEU A 610 -30.69 31.42 -18.72
CA LEU A 610 -31.05 32.48 -17.78
C LEU A 610 -32.54 32.31 -17.47
N GLY A 611 -32.87 32.09 -16.21
CA GLY A 611 -34.23 32.00 -15.71
C GLY A 611 -34.82 33.38 -15.49
N ARG A 612 -35.08 33.74 -14.23
CA ARG A 612 -35.55 35.10 -13.92
C ARG A 612 -34.37 36.01 -13.65
N PHE A 613 -34.40 37.19 -14.25
CA PHE A 613 -33.51 38.30 -13.92
C PHE A 613 -34.34 39.52 -13.52
N SER A 614 -33.93 40.19 -12.45
CA SER A 614 -34.51 41.45 -11.99
C SER A 614 -33.44 42.36 -11.39
N ALA A 615 -33.61 43.67 -11.54
CA ALA A 615 -32.76 44.67 -10.91
C ALA A 615 -33.55 45.96 -10.66
N GLY A 616 -33.12 46.76 -9.68
CA GLY A 616 -33.54 48.14 -9.50
C GLY A 616 -32.79 49.08 -10.45
N LEU A 617 -33.49 50.03 -11.05
CA LEU A 617 -32.93 51.03 -11.96
C LEU A 617 -33.77 52.31 -11.91
N LEU A 618 -33.16 53.46 -11.59
CA LEU A 618 -33.80 54.78 -11.63
C LEU A 618 -35.17 54.81 -10.91
N ASP A 619 -35.20 54.40 -9.64
CA ASP A 619 -36.38 54.20 -8.78
C ASP A 619 -37.42 53.17 -9.26
N GLY A 620 -37.18 52.54 -10.41
CA GLY A 620 -38.03 51.49 -10.96
C GLY A 620 -37.34 50.13 -10.97
N THR A 621 -37.86 49.24 -11.80
CA THR A 621 -37.35 47.87 -11.95
C THR A 621 -37.15 47.50 -13.41
N VAL A 622 -36.10 46.71 -13.66
CA VAL A 622 -35.85 46.02 -14.93
C VAL A 622 -36.02 44.54 -14.71
N ALA A 623 -36.70 43.86 -15.63
CA ALA A 623 -36.80 42.41 -15.64
C ALA A 623 -36.49 41.84 -17.03
N LEU A 624 -35.99 40.62 -17.07
CA LEU A 624 -35.78 39.87 -18.31
C LEU A 624 -36.46 38.51 -18.20
N ALA A 625 -37.27 38.17 -19.21
CA ALA A 625 -37.85 36.84 -19.37
C ALA A 625 -36.76 35.78 -19.61
N PRO A 626 -37.02 34.48 -19.37
CA PRO A 626 -36.01 33.45 -19.56
C PRO A 626 -35.40 33.44 -20.97
N VAL A 627 -34.07 33.35 -21.04
CA VAL A 627 -33.30 33.34 -22.29
C VAL A 627 -32.38 32.13 -22.31
N ASP A 628 -32.42 31.38 -23.41
CA ASP A 628 -31.49 30.28 -23.66
C ASP A 628 -30.25 30.81 -24.41
N ILE A 629 -29.08 30.57 -23.82
CA ILE A 629 -27.78 30.97 -24.35
C ILE A 629 -27.01 29.70 -24.71
N LEU A 630 -26.63 29.60 -25.97
CA LEU A 630 -25.88 28.47 -26.53
C LEU A 630 -24.51 28.95 -26.99
N ALA A 631 -23.49 28.12 -26.79
CA ALA A 631 -22.13 28.44 -27.17
C ALA A 631 -22.02 28.85 -28.65
N GLY A 632 -21.50 30.06 -28.91
CA GLY A 632 -21.25 30.58 -30.26
C GLY A 632 -22.51 30.94 -31.06
N GLN A 633 -23.68 31.03 -30.42
CA GLN A 633 -24.93 31.42 -31.08
C GLN A 633 -25.42 32.78 -30.57
N ALA A 634 -26.05 33.53 -31.47
CA ALA A 634 -26.78 34.73 -31.10
C ALA A 634 -28.01 34.36 -30.26
N PHE A 635 -28.39 35.24 -29.35
CA PHE A 635 -29.60 35.10 -28.55
C PHE A 635 -30.38 36.42 -28.49
N SER A 636 -31.67 36.32 -28.25
CA SER A 636 -32.57 37.47 -28.16
C SER A 636 -33.44 37.36 -26.92
N GLY A 637 -33.86 38.51 -26.39
CA GLY A 637 -34.74 38.60 -25.25
C GLY A 637 -35.47 39.93 -25.24
N THR A 638 -36.35 40.12 -24.25
CA THR A 638 -37.07 41.38 -24.06
C THR A 638 -36.85 41.84 -22.63
N LEU A 639 -36.24 43.02 -22.49
CA LEU A 639 -36.14 43.71 -21.21
C LEU A 639 -37.46 44.46 -20.95
N THR A 640 -38.09 44.20 -19.81
CA THR A 640 -39.27 44.94 -19.37
C THR A 640 -38.83 45.97 -18.32
N LEU A 641 -39.17 47.22 -18.57
CA LEU A 641 -38.96 48.35 -17.68
C LEU A 641 -40.28 48.70 -17.02
N ALA A 642 -40.27 48.87 -15.71
CA ALA A 642 -41.45 49.29 -14.96
C ALA A 642 -41.10 50.41 -13.99
N HIS A 643 -41.91 51.45 -13.96
CA HIS A 643 -41.83 52.57 -13.04
C HIS A 643 -40.49 53.32 -13.08
N ILE A 644 -39.89 53.49 -14.26
CA ILE A 644 -38.61 54.18 -14.42
C ILE A 644 -38.82 55.69 -14.24
N SER A 645 -38.16 56.30 -13.27
CA SER A 645 -38.28 57.74 -12.97
C SER A 645 -37.63 58.60 -14.05
N LEU A 646 -38.44 59.44 -14.71
CA LEU A 646 -37.93 60.43 -15.67
C LEU A 646 -37.10 61.51 -15.00
N ALA A 647 -37.39 61.83 -13.74
CA ALA A 647 -36.63 62.81 -12.97
C ALA A 647 -35.19 62.32 -12.76
N GLU A 648 -35.02 61.06 -12.36
CA GLU A 648 -33.70 60.43 -12.20
C GLU A 648 -32.99 60.30 -13.55
N LEU A 649 -33.70 59.89 -14.61
CA LEU A 649 -33.13 59.77 -15.95
C LEU A 649 -32.54 61.10 -16.46
N VAL A 650 -33.27 62.21 -16.31
CA VAL A 650 -32.82 63.54 -16.76
C VAL A 650 -31.71 64.09 -15.85
N ALA A 651 -31.73 63.76 -14.56
CA ALA A 651 -30.69 64.16 -13.62
C ALA A 651 -29.30 63.63 -14.00
N LEU A 652 -29.22 62.47 -14.66
CA LEU A 652 -27.94 61.89 -15.14
C LEU A 652 -27.18 62.82 -16.10
N GLN A 653 -27.87 63.59 -16.94
CA GLN A 653 -27.23 64.49 -17.91
C GLN A 653 -26.93 65.89 -17.36
N GLN A 654 -27.38 66.20 -16.14
CA GLN A 654 -27.16 67.49 -15.45
C GLN A 654 -27.43 68.74 -16.31
N GLN A 655 -28.45 68.70 -17.17
CA GLN A 655 -28.75 69.81 -18.08
C GLN A 655 -29.43 70.98 -17.33
N PRO A 656 -28.82 72.17 -17.29
CA PRO A 656 -29.38 73.29 -16.53
C PRO A 656 -30.71 73.76 -17.13
N GLY A 657 -31.70 73.98 -16.27
CA GLY A 657 -33.00 74.52 -16.68
C GLY A 657 -33.93 73.52 -17.38
N ILE A 658 -33.66 72.21 -17.27
CA ILE A 658 -34.55 71.15 -17.72
C ILE A 658 -35.01 70.35 -16.49
N GLU A 659 -36.32 70.29 -16.25
CA GLU A 659 -36.95 69.46 -15.23
C GLU A 659 -38.01 68.58 -15.90
N VAL A 660 -38.00 67.28 -15.57
CA VAL A 660 -39.01 66.33 -16.06
C VAL A 660 -39.52 65.49 -14.89
N THR A 661 -40.82 65.24 -14.84
CA THR A 661 -41.48 64.44 -13.81
C THR A 661 -42.38 63.40 -14.44
N GLY A 662 -42.58 62.27 -13.76
CA GLY A 662 -43.37 61.14 -14.23
C GLY A 662 -42.52 59.87 -14.31
N TYR A 663 -43.19 58.76 -14.66
CA TYR A 663 -42.56 57.45 -14.75
C TYR A 663 -42.80 56.84 -16.13
N LEU A 664 -41.91 55.96 -16.57
CA LEU A 664 -42.02 55.20 -17.81
C LEU A 664 -42.12 53.68 -17.55
N ASP A 665 -42.99 53.04 -18.30
CA ASP A 665 -43.05 51.59 -18.48
C ASP A 665 -42.71 51.25 -19.93
N GLY A 666 -42.10 50.09 -20.18
CA GLY A 666 -41.80 49.72 -21.56
C GLY A 666 -41.14 48.37 -21.75
N GLU A 667 -40.95 48.03 -23.02
CA GLU A 667 -40.32 46.79 -23.45
C GLU A 667 -39.22 47.10 -24.47
N LEU A 668 -38.02 46.56 -24.23
CA LEU A 668 -36.86 46.71 -25.10
C LEU A 668 -36.44 45.32 -25.61
N PRO A 669 -36.94 44.89 -26.78
CA PRO A 669 -36.45 43.69 -27.45
C PRO A 669 -35.01 43.88 -27.88
N PHE A 670 -34.14 42.95 -27.48
CA PHE A 670 -32.72 43.00 -27.82
C PHE A 670 -32.26 41.73 -28.52
N THR A 671 -31.17 41.86 -29.26
CA THR A 671 -30.39 40.73 -29.79
C THR A 671 -28.93 40.92 -29.43
N TYR A 672 -28.26 39.84 -29.06
CA TYR A 672 -26.83 39.80 -28.78
C TYR A 672 -26.17 38.80 -29.72
N ASP A 673 -25.22 39.28 -30.52
CA ASP A 673 -24.44 38.48 -31.48
C ASP A 673 -22.94 38.86 -31.44
N ASP A 674 -22.19 38.46 -32.47
CA ASP A 674 -20.76 38.74 -32.62
C ASP A 674 -20.43 40.23 -32.79
N LYS A 675 -21.42 41.07 -33.12
CA LYS A 675 -21.26 42.53 -33.24
C LYS A 675 -21.57 43.25 -31.93
N GLY A 676 -22.31 42.61 -31.03
CA GLY A 676 -22.69 43.15 -29.72
C GLY A 676 -24.20 43.22 -29.51
N LEU A 677 -24.62 44.04 -28.55
CA LEU A 677 -26.02 44.22 -28.15
C LEU A 677 -26.73 45.24 -29.05
N SER A 678 -27.85 44.86 -29.67
CA SER A 678 -28.75 45.77 -30.39
C SER A 678 -30.16 45.73 -29.82
N ILE A 679 -30.90 46.84 -29.97
CA ILE A 679 -32.32 46.95 -29.62
C ILE A 679 -33.08 47.37 -30.88
N GLU A 680 -34.15 46.66 -31.20
CA GLU A 680 -35.05 47.02 -32.30
C GLU A 680 -36.48 47.07 -31.78
N GLN A 681 -37.22 48.09 -32.22
CA GLN A 681 -38.65 48.26 -31.89
C GLN A 681 -38.92 48.31 -30.38
N GLY A 682 -38.00 48.89 -29.60
CA GLY A 682 -38.23 49.16 -28.18
C GLY A 682 -39.33 50.19 -28.00
N THR A 683 -40.14 50.06 -26.96
CA THR A 683 -41.23 50.99 -26.65
C THR A 683 -41.16 51.45 -25.20
N LEU A 684 -41.39 52.74 -24.97
CA LEU A 684 -41.54 53.32 -23.64
C LEU A 684 -42.80 54.18 -23.62
N THR A 685 -43.58 54.12 -22.55
CA THR A 685 -44.84 54.85 -22.38
C THR A 685 -44.93 55.41 -20.99
N ASN A 686 -45.55 56.58 -20.83
CA ASN A 686 -45.70 57.18 -19.51
C ASN A 686 -46.76 56.51 -18.65
N GLN A 687 -46.45 56.43 -17.36
CA GLN A 687 -47.40 56.09 -16.33
C GLN A 687 -48.00 57.37 -15.74
N GLY A 688 -49.27 57.63 -16.04
CA GLY A 688 -49.98 58.81 -15.55
C GLY A 688 -49.49 60.13 -16.17
N GLU A 689 -49.92 61.25 -15.60
CA GLU A 689 -49.55 62.58 -16.10
C GLU A 689 -48.19 63.04 -15.56
N GLY A 690 -47.50 63.88 -16.31
CA GLY A 690 -46.21 64.44 -15.91
C GLY A 690 -45.99 65.86 -16.43
N ILE A 691 -44.84 66.44 -16.06
CA ILE A 691 -44.47 67.81 -16.40
C ILE A 691 -43.08 67.81 -17.04
N ILE A 692 -42.94 68.51 -18.16
CA ILE A 692 -41.65 68.87 -18.76
C ILE A 692 -41.52 70.39 -18.67
N LYS A 693 -40.45 70.86 -18.07
CA LYS A 693 -40.18 72.28 -17.89
C LYS A 693 -38.80 72.60 -18.42
N VAL A 694 -38.75 73.45 -19.44
CA VAL A 694 -37.50 73.90 -20.08
C VAL A 694 -37.42 75.42 -19.95
N ASP A 695 -36.86 75.88 -18.84
CA ASP A 695 -36.78 77.31 -18.50
C ASP A 695 -35.36 77.69 -18.07
N GLY A 696 -34.83 78.75 -18.65
CA GLY A 696 -33.47 79.23 -18.36
C GLY A 696 -32.32 78.36 -18.89
N ASN A 697 -32.59 77.37 -19.76
CA ASN A 697 -31.53 76.60 -20.43
C ASN A 697 -30.80 77.47 -21.49
N PRO A 698 -29.47 77.68 -21.38
CA PRO A 698 -28.73 78.57 -22.29
C PRO A 698 -28.80 78.15 -23.76
N ALA A 699 -28.78 76.85 -24.05
CA ALA A 699 -28.83 76.34 -25.42
C ALA A 699 -30.21 76.58 -26.04
N VAL A 700 -31.28 76.39 -25.27
CA VAL A 700 -32.66 76.69 -25.72
C VAL A 700 -32.85 78.18 -25.97
N GLU A 701 -32.34 79.06 -25.10
CA GLU A 701 -32.44 80.49 -25.32
C GLU A 701 -31.64 80.96 -26.55
N GLN A 702 -30.47 80.35 -26.81
CA GLN A 702 -29.71 80.60 -28.03
C GLN A 702 -30.43 80.09 -29.30
N LEU A 703 -31.06 78.92 -29.22
CA LEU A 703 -31.92 78.38 -30.30
C LEU A 703 -33.10 79.30 -30.59
N LYS A 704 -33.80 79.79 -29.57
CA LYS A 704 -34.89 80.79 -29.73
C LYS A 704 -34.42 82.07 -30.42
N GLN A 705 -33.18 82.51 -30.15
CA GLN A 705 -32.61 83.73 -30.76
C GLN A 705 -32.15 83.50 -32.21
N SER A 706 -31.53 82.35 -32.49
CA SER A 706 -30.96 82.00 -33.80
C SER A 706 -32.00 81.48 -34.81
N GLN A 707 -33.09 80.88 -34.33
CA GLN A 707 -34.18 80.31 -35.13
C GLN A 707 -35.54 80.81 -34.62
N PRO A 708 -35.96 82.03 -34.98
CA PRO A 708 -37.21 82.64 -34.52
C PRO A 708 -38.46 81.79 -34.80
N GLU A 709 -38.43 80.98 -35.84
CA GLU A 709 -39.48 80.03 -36.22
C GLU A 709 -39.72 78.93 -35.17
N LEU A 710 -38.70 78.55 -34.39
CA LEU A 710 -38.83 77.57 -33.31
C LEU A 710 -39.31 78.17 -31.99
N LYS A 711 -39.33 79.51 -31.88
CA LYS A 711 -39.67 80.19 -30.63
C LYS A 711 -41.01 79.74 -30.05
N LEU A 712 -42.04 79.59 -30.89
CA LEU A 712 -43.37 79.14 -30.44
C LEU A 712 -43.35 77.72 -29.86
N ALA A 713 -42.61 76.81 -30.51
CA ALA A 713 -42.48 75.42 -30.05
C ALA A 713 -41.65 75.32 -28.78
N LEU A 714 -40.59 76.12 -28.65
CA LEU A 714 -39.73 76.15 -27.46
C LEU A 714 -40.39 76.87 -26.27
N ASP A 715 -41.17 77.93 -26.50
CA ASP A 715 -41.94 78.59 -25.44
C ASP A 715 -43.06 77.67 -24.91
N ALA A 716 -43.60 76.79 -25.75
CA ALA A 716 -44.55 75.76 -25.33
C ALA A 716 -43.93 74.74 -24.34
N LEU A 717 -42.62 74.48 -24.43
CA LEU A 717 -41.87 73.60 -23.52
C LEU A 717 -41.45 74.28 -22.21
N LYS A 718 -41.70 75.59 -22.04
CA LYS A 718 -41.37 76.30 -20.79
C LYS A 718 -41.99 75.62 -19.58
N GLU A 719 -43.24 75.16 -19.71
CA GLU A 719 -43.91 74.26 -18.77
C GLU A 719 -45.02 73.51 -19.51
N LEU A 720 -44.80 72.24 -19.84
CA LEU A 720 -45.72 71.37 -20.56
C LEU A 720 -46.22 70.26 -19.62
N HIS A 721 -47.51 70.26 -19.33
CA HIS A 721 -48.17 69.18 -18.59
C HIS A 721 -48.66 68.15 -19.60
N TYR A 722 -48.02 66.99 -19.66
CA TYR A 722 -48.31 65.95 -20.65
C TYR A 722 -49.19 64.84 -20.07
N GLN A 723 -50.12 64.34 -20.89
CA GLN A 723 -50.95 63.18 -20.58
C GLN A 723 -50.45 61.90 -21.28
N HIS A 724 -49.83 62.05 -22.45
CA HIS A 724 -49.26 60.95 -23.22
C HIS A 724 -47.83 61.30 -23.63
N LEU A 725 -46.93 60.36 -23.39
CA LEU A 725 -45.54 60.35 -23.82
C LEU A 725 -45.26 58.91 -24.26
N ASP A 726 -45.19 58.72 -25.57
CA ASP A 726 -44.87 57.45 -26.20
C ASP A 726 -43.49 57.56 -26.86
N SER A 727 -42.70 56.50 -26.79
CA SER A 727 -41.39 56.47 -27.42
C SER A 727 -41.09 55.15 -28.11
N GLU A 728 -40.41 55.24 -29.25
CA GLU A 728 -39.79 54.13 -29.96
C GLU A 728 -38.25 54.24 -29.84
N VAL A 729 -37.61 53.18 -29.36
CA VAL A 729 -36.16 53.11 -29.12
C VAL A 729 -35.54 52.10 -30.09
N THR A 730 -34.49 52.53 -30.80
CA THR A 730 -33.65 51.65 -31.63
C THR A 730 -32.19 51.90 -31.31
N MET A 731 -31.41 50.85 -31.10
CA MET A 731 -29.98 50.93 -30.84
C MET A 731 -29.23 49.92 -31.69
N SER A 732 -28.25 50.38 -32.47
CA SER A 732 -27.34 49.48 -33.18
C SER A 732 -26.22 48.96 -32.28
N ALA A 733 -25.57 47.87 -32.68
CA ALA A 733 -24.55 47.18 -31.88
C ALA A 733 -23.33 48.04 -31.45
N ASN A 734 -23.08 49.15 -32.13
CA ASN A 734 -22.04 50.13 -31.75
C ASN A 734 -22.51 51.19 -30.74
N GLY A 735 -23.75 51.07 -30.24
CA GLY A 735 -24.37 51.98 -29.28
C GLY A 735 -25.11 53.18 -29.89
N ALA A 736 -25.05 53.41 -31.20
CA ALA A 736 -25.81 54.51 -31.82
C ALA A 736 -27.32 54.25 -31.63
N THR A 737 -27.98 55.17 -30.96
CA THR A 737 -29.34 55.04 -30.46
C THR A 737 -30.20 56.18 -31.00
N GLU A 738 -31.37 55.82 -31.49
CA GLU A 738 -32.44 56.73 -31.87
C GLU A 738 -33.64 56.52 -30.93
N ILE A 739 -34.07 57.60 -30.27
CA ILE A 739 -35.26 57.61 -29.41
C ILE A 739 -36.25 58.59 -30.03
N LYS A 740 -37.29 58.06 -30.69
CA LYS A 740 -38.39 58.88 -31.20
C LYS A 740 -39.40 59.04 -30.09
N MET A 741 -39.76 60.26 -29.75
CA MET A 741 -40.74 60.58 -28.71
C MET A 741 -41.91 61.35 -29.32
N SER A 742 -43.13 60.98 -28.94
CA SER A 742 -44.35 61.72 -29.24
C SER A 742 -45.04 62.07 -27.93
N MET A 743 -45.24 63.37 -27.72
CA MET A 743 -45.83 63.91 -26.50
C MET A 743 -47.08 64.69 -26.80
N GLN A 744 -48.12 64.47 -26.01
CA GLN A 744 -49.38 65.21 -26.06
C GLN A 744 -49.63 65.84 -24.69
N GLY A 745 -49.73 67.16 -24.68
CA GLY A 745 -49.86 67.91 -23.45
C GLY A 745 -50.47 69.29 -23.63
N ARG A 746 -50.50 70.04 -22.53
CA ARG A 746 -50.94 71.44 -22.48
C ARG A 746 -49.97 72.25 -21.65
N ASN A 747 -49.63 73.44 -22.15
CA ASN A 747 -48.90 74.41 -21.36
C ASN A 747 -49.94 75.30 -20.63
N PRO A 748 -49.87 75.47 -19.30
CA PRO A 748 -50.87 76.24 -18.55
C PRO A 748 -51.04 77.70 -19.05
N GLU A 749 -50.01 78.30 -19.63
CA GLU A 749 -50.05 79.65 -20.21
C GLU A 749 -50.68 79.68 -21.63
N ASN A 750 -50.90 78.52 -22.25
CA ASN A 750 -51.44 78.37 -23.62
C ASN A 750 -52.68 77.44 -23.68
N ILE A 751 -53.78 77.91 -24.25
CA ILE A 751 -55.07 77.18 -24.25
C ILE A 751 -55.07 75.95 -25.20
N ARG A 752 -54.14 75.86 -26.15
CA ARG A 752 -54.18 74.84 -27.22
C ARG A 752 -53.40 73.57 -26.82
N PRO A 753 -53.93 72.35 -27.09
CA PRO A 753 -53.16 71.12 -27.02
C PRO A 753 -51.92 71.19 -27.92
N ILE A 754 -50.80 70.74 -27.39
CA ILE A 754 -49.51 70.70 -28.08
C ILE A 754 -49.18 69.24 -28.35
N HIS A 755 -48.89 68.93 -29.61
CA HIS A 755 -48.35 67.65 -30.03
C HIS A 755 -46.89 67.90 -30.40
N PHE A 756 -45.98 67.33 -29.63
CA PHE A 756 -44.55 67.55 -29.79
C PHE A 756 -43.89 66.24 -30.15
N ASN A 757 -43.24 66.21 -31.32
CA ASN A 757 -42.47 65.06 -31.78
C ASN A 757 -40.99 65.42 -31.74
N TYR A 758 -40.20 64.57 -31.08
CA TYR A 758 -38.77 64.78 -30.90
C TYR A 758 -38.01 63.52 -31.22
N LEU A 759 -36.92 63.66 -31.96
CA LEU A 759 -35.98 62.59 -32.21
C LEU A 759 -34.71 62.90 -31.43
N HIS A 760 -34.40 62.05 -30.46
CA HIS A 760 -33.11 62.06 -29.79
C HIS A 760 -32.16 61.11 -30.52
N GLN A 761 -30.93 61.53 -30.73
CA GLN A 761 -29.87 60.69 -31.27
C GLN A 761 -28.65 60.80 -30.36
N GLU A 762 -28.22 59.66 -29.83
CA GLU A 762 -27.07 59.59 -28.92
C GLU A 762 -26.38 58.24 -29.06
N ASN A 763 -25.11 58.14 -28.69
CA ASN A 763 -24.47 56.84 -28.50
C ASN A 763 -24.58 56.43 -27.03
N LEU A 764 -25.55 55.59 -26.67
CA LEU A 764 -25.81 55.20 -25.28
C LEU A 764 -24.60 54.50 -24.63
N LEU A 765 -23.87 53.67 -25.39
CA LEU A 765 -22.68 53.01 -24.84
C LEU A 765 -21.56 54.00 -24.52
N GLN A 766 -21.40 55.06 -25.33
CA GLN A 766 -20.46 56.14 -25.03
C GLN A 766 -20.94 57.04 -23.88
N LEU A 767 -22.24 57.30 -23.78
CA LEU A 767 -22.82 58.05 -22.66
C LEU A 767 -22.56 57.31 -21.33
N LEU A 768 -22.91 56.03 -21.27
CA LEU A 768 -22.70 55.20 -20.08
C LEU A 768 -21.21 55.17 -19.67
N ARG A 769 -20.29 55.09 -20.64
CA ARG A 769 -18.85 55.24 -20.40
C ARG A 769 -18.49 56.61 -19.82
N SER A 770 -19.03 57.70 -20.35
CA SER A 770 -18.78 59.05 -19.85
C SER A 770 -19.25 59.22 -18.40
N LEU A 771 -20.44 58.71 -18.07
CA LEU A 771 -21.00 58.77 -16.72
C LEU A 771 -20.16 58.00 -15.69
N ARG A 772 -19.53 56.90 -16.10
CA ARG A 772 -18.56 56.17 -15.25
C ARG A 772 -17.31 56.97 -14.94
N ILE A 773 -16.78 57.72 -15.91
CA ILE A 773 -15.57 58.54 -15.71
C ILE A 773 -15.83 59.65 -14.69
N ASP A 774 -16.95 60.35 -14.79
CA ASP A 774 -17.29 61.45 -13.89
C ASP A 774 -17.54 60.97 -12.45
N SER A 775 -18.20 59.82 -12.29
CA SER A 775 -18.41 59.20 -10.98
C SER A 775 -17.10 58.70 -10.36
N GLN A 776 -16.23 58.05 -11.16
CA GLN A 776 -14.95 57.54 -10.67
C GLN A 776 -13.97 58.66 -10.29
N LEU A 777 -13.91 59.74 -11.08
CA LEU A 777 -13.12 60.93 -10.73
C LEU A 777 -13.62 61.60 -9.45
N SER A 778 -14.94 61.67 -9.27
CA SER A 778 -15.55 62.24 -8.06
C SER A 778 -15.23 61.42 -6.81
N GLU A 779 -15.36 60.10 -6.89
CA GLU A 779 -14.99 59.18 -5.79
C GLU A 779 -13.49 59.23 -5.45
N ASP A 780 -12.62 59.27 -6.45
CA ASP A 780 -11.17 59.32 -6.24
C ASP A 780 -10.75 60.64 -5.56
N ILE A 781 -11.39 61.75 -5.92
CA ILE A 781 -11.20 63.04 -5.25
C ILE A 781 -11.73 62.99 -3.81
N GLU A 782 -12.91 62.40 -3.58
CA GLU A 782 -13.51 62.30 -2.25
C GLU A 782 -12.68 61.40 -1.31
N LYS A 783 -12.14 60.28 -1.82
CA LYS A 783 -11.19 59.41 -1.11
C LYS A 783 -9.84 60.10 -0.83
N ALA A 784 -9.37 60.96 -1.75
CA ALA A 784 -8.13 61.73 -1.56
C ALA A 784 -8.28 62.88 -0.55
N LEU A 785 -9.49 63.40 -0.38
CA LEU A 785 -9.82 64.43 0.62
C LEU A 785 -10.13 63.84 2.02
N ASN A 786 -10.54 62.58 2.09
CA ASN A 786 -10.84 61.85 3.33
C ASN A 786 -9.66 60.99 3.87
N LYS A 787 -8.48 61.07 3.25
CA LYS A 787 -7.20 60.61 3.81
C LYS A 787 -6.40 61.79 4.33
#